data_AF-A0A935QD86-F1
#
_entry.id   AF-A0A935QD86-F1
#
_cell.length_a   1.000
_cell.length_b   1.000
_cell.length_c   1.000
_cell.angle_alpha   90.00
_cell.angle_beta   90.00
_cell.angle_gamma   90.00
#
_symmetry.space_group_name_H-M   'P 1'
#
loop_
_entity.id
_entity.type
_entity.pdbx_description
1 polymer ?
#
loop_
_entity_poly.entity_id
_entity_poly.type
_entity_poly.pdbx_seq_one_letter_code
_entity_poly.pdbx_strand_id
1 'polypeptide(L)'
;MFQRFVVPAARLLMAAGLVMWPAAASAWEMLSYQDDPVDLAVDESLDITAASVEQQGGRLLFTIALRGDVPASLPGADDSQTYLWYVDADEDPSTGQNHGAVGSEFNVRVVVGETYGGGWVDITGGMPGGGVGTVTVEGSVVFISVWMDQIGNAASFNWRCATFKVIDGNYTFGNSDTQVSNAVTLPYTPPATVTVTTPILQLCPSGPATGQLELEIRDANGALLPPEEHFVAYHSTNPDVATVDADGLVTAIVPPSEHWQTPYVDVTVDGVMAGNSAVIRVNAFDPGVMHRQTAASNVTFVMPDVIEGVDLAALTAHYEVVHATDAAFLAQAIGVGPDRTDWTTQYLVLDVATDPVTSVCGASGNPVRLGWLWGQPEHNSCYIINDPANRRPQWFVMWHELGHNFTCSCNAFNMFLWTPSPQHNTTYGEGLASLGALWSWRMAMDYPSDLGAMARADIDGHFCDYWGTFSDALAEYKANGRDYATIDADVLDGILMEMWGTYGVKCWFDLFSTFLPSQEAIPVAMDSVEKQATWFVAAMSASAGEDLRELFVDEYGFPIDEDAWPEIMSVVQERVDARDFYSVGVGETPAVVVAGARLLPNVPNPFNPRTAVGFVLKRAAWVTLGVYDVRGRLVRRLLDVEIGAGEHRDACIWDGQDDQGRAATSGTYFLRMATDNGVRCTRKMTMLR
;
A
#
# COMPACT_ATOMS: atom_id res chain seq x y z
N MET A 1 53.90 17.51 -34.84
CA MET A 1 53.57 18.34 -33.65
C MET A 1 52.33 19.12 -34.04
N PHE A 2 51.24 19.00 -33.26
CA PHE A 2 49.85 19.45 -33.52
C PHE A 2 48.93 18.52 -34.33
N GLN A 3 48.32 17.56 -33.63
CA GLN A 3 46.97 17.03 -33.89
C GLN A 3 46.49 16.31 -32.61
N ARG A 4 45.80 17.05 -31.75
CA ARG A 4 45.06 16.57 -30.55
C ARG A 4 44.11 17.68 -30.12
N PHE A 5 42.98 17.87 -30.78
CA PHE A 5 41.85 18.68 -30.29
C PHE A 5 40.65 18.46 -31.22
N VAL A 6 39.81 17.46 -30.92
CA VAL A 6 38.42 17.42 -31.44
C VAL A 6 37.42 17.01 -30.36
N VAL A 7 37.82 16.27 -29.31
CA VAL A 7 36.84 15.74 -28.33
C VAL A 7 36.34 16.74 -27.24
N PRO A 8 36.99 17.88 -26.88
CA PRO A 8 36.40 18.75 -25.85
C PRO A 8 35.40 19.80 -26.37
N ALA A 9 35.05 19.81 -27.67
CA ALA A 9 34.17 20.85 -28.23
C ALA A 9 32.67 20.64 -27.91
N ALA A 10 32.21 19.40 -27.71
CA ALA A 10 30.81 19.11 -27.38
C ALA A 10 30.40 19.68 -26.01
N ARG A 11 31.32 19.73 -25.04
CA ARG A 11 31.07 20.35 -23.72
C ARG A 11 31.07 21.88 -23.74
N LEU A 12 31.64 22.54 -24.76
CA LEU A 12 31.75 24.01 -24.78
C LEU A 12 30.50 24.71 -25.34
N LEU A 13 29.63 24.00 -26.08
CA LEU A 13 28.36 24.54 -26.55
C LEU A 13 27.23 24.38 -25.53
N MET A 14 27.27 23.34 -24.67
CA MET A 14 26.31 23.21 -23.56
C MET A 14 26.60 24.15 -22.37
N ALA A 15 27.85 24.57 -22.17
CA ALA A 15 28.22 25.53 -21.12
C ALA A 15 27.89 27.01 -21.44
N ALA A 16 27.35 27.33 -22.62
CA ALA A 16 27.18 28.71 -23.09
C ALA A 16 25.78 29.33 -22.83
N GLY A 17 24.87 28.65 -22.13
CA GLY A 17 23.68 29.28 -21.52
C GLY A 17 22.71 29.99 -22.47
N LEU A 18 22.49 29.48 -23.69
CA LEU A 18 21.60 30.10 -24.69
C LEU A 18 20.21 29.47 -24.84
N VAL A 19 19.82 28.57 -23.94
CA VAL A 19 18.42 28.17 -23.73
C VAL A 19 18.11 28.32 -22.24
N MET A 20 17.31 29.33 -21.88
CA MET A 20 16.76 29.43 -20.53
C MET A 20 15.51 28.56 -20.45
N TRP A 21 15.63 27.40 -19.81
CA TRP A 21 14.50 26.72 -19.17
C TRP A 21 14.47 27.11 -17.68
N PRO A 22 13.28 27.15 -17.03
CA PRO A 22 13.14 27.65 -15.67
C PRO A 22 13.96 26.80 -14.70
N ALA A 23 14.56 27.48 -13.73
CA ALA A 23 15.43 26.90 -12.73
C ALA A 23 14.67 25.93 -11.82
N ALA A 24 14.86 24.62 -12.03
CA ALA A 24 14.90 23.57 -11.00
C ALA A 24 15.19 22.15 -11.55
N ALA A 25 15.72 21.97 -12.77
CA ALA A 25 16.11 20.64 -13.25
C ALA A 25 17.57 20.34 -12.89
N SER A 26 17.82 19.29 -12.10
CA SER A 26 19.14 18.74 -11.83
C SER A 26 19.86 18.37 -13.15
N ALA A 27 21.14 18.68 -13.30
CA ALA A 27 21.89 18.32 -14.50
C ALA A 27 22.19 16.82 -14.54
N TRP A 28 22.25 16.21 -15.72
CA TRP A 28 22.67 14.81 -15.90
C TRP A 28 24.02 14.53 -15.21
N GLU A 29 24.06 13.50 -14.36
CA GLU A 29 25.26 13.02 -13.68
C GLU A 29 25.93 11.95 -14.54
N MET A 30 27.22 12.14 -14.87
CA MET A 30 27.98 11.18 -15.66
C MET A 30 28.40 9.98 -14.80
N LEU A 31 27.87 8.80 -15.10
CA LEU A 31 28.13 7.57 -14.35
C LEU A 31 29.29 6.75 -14.92
N SER A 32 29.35 6.60 -16.25
CA SER A 32 30.44 5.93 -16.94
C SER A 32 30.72 6.56 -18.31
N TYR A 33 31.98 6.44 -18.74
CA TYR A 33 32.49 7.00 -19.98
C TYR A 33 33.63 6.11 -20.51
N GLN A 34 33.59 5.83 -21.81
CA GLN A 34 34.63 5.11 -22.54
C GLN A 34 35.04 5.92 -23.78
N ASP A 35 36.35 6.03 -24.00
CA ASP A 35 36.93 6.53 -25.25
C ASP A 35 37.31 5.31 -26.12
N ASP A 36 36.99 5.35 -27.41
CA ASP A 36 37.45 4.35 -28.38
C ASP A 36 38.36 5.00 -29.45
N PRO A 37 39.56 4.44 -29.74
CA PRO A 37 40.43 4.98 -30.77
C PRO A 37 39.81 4.84 -32.16
N VAL A 38 39.78 5.96 -32.91
CA VAL A 38 39.37 5.99 -34.33
C VAL A 38 39.94 4.83 -35.14
N ASP A 39 39.06 4.06 -35.78
CA ASP A 39 39.42 3.02 -36.74
C ASP A 39 39.10 3.47 -38.17
N LEU A 40 40.15 3.89 -38.90
CA LEU A 40 40.04 4.33 -40.29
C LEU A 40 39.66 3.20 -41.26
N ALA A 41 39.70 1.94 -40.83
CA ALA A 41 39.21 0.80 -41.63
C ALA A 41 37.69 0.62 -41.54
N VAL A 42 37.03 1.25 -40.56
CA VAL A 42 35.59 1.19 -40.34
C VAL A 42 34.92 2.40 -41.01
N ASP A 43 33.70 2.19 -41.51
CA ASP A 43 32.84 3.26 -42.03
C ASP A 43 32.63 4.34 -40.97
N GLU A 44 32.75 5.62 -41.34
CA GLU A 44 32.72 6.72 -40.37
C GLU A 44 31.40 6.83 -39.59
N SER A 45 30.29 6.39 -40.19
CA SER A 45 28.98 6.35 -39.53
C SER A 45 28.81 5.14 -38.60
N LEU A 46 29.77 4.22 -38.57
CA LEU A 46 29.80 3.03 -37.71
C LEU A 46 30.99 3.04 -36.72
N ASP A 47 31.98 3.89 -36.93
CA ASP A 47 33.19 4.01 -36.11
C ASP A 47 32.89 4.78 -34.83
N ILE A 48 32.61 4.06 -33.73
CA ILE A 48 32.44 4.59 -32.37
C ILE A 48 33.76 5.23 -31.94
N THR A 49 33.69 6.43 -31.36
CA THR A 49 34.85 7.17 -30.83
C THR A 49 34.74 7.44 -29.34
N ALA A 50 33.53 7.42 -28.79
CA ALA A 50 33.28 7.43 -27.36
C ALA A 50 31.87 6.91 -27.07
N ALA A 51 31.66 6.43 -25.86
CA ALA A 51 30.34 6.12 -25.32
C ALA A 51 30.23 6.53 -23.85
N SER A 52 29.04 6.97 -23.42
CA SER A 52 28.78 7.33 -22.02
C SER A 52 27.41 6.89 -21.54
N VAL A 53 27.30 6.80 -20.22
CA VAL A 53 26.05 6.60 -19.48
C VAL A 53 25.94 7.72 -18.45
N GLU A 54 24.82 8.42 -18.47
CA GLU A 54 24.50 9.51 -17.54
C GLU A 54 23.14 9.26 -16.88
N GLN A 55 22.90 9.83 -15.69
CA GLN A 55 21.66 9.68 -14.94
C GLN A 55 21.05 11.02 -14.54
N GLN A 56 19.72 11.11 -14.60
CA GLN A 56 18.93 12.21 -14.07
C GLN A 56 17.67 11.60 -13.41
N GLY A 57 17.64 11.57 -12.08
CA GLY A 57 16.57 10.87 -11.35
C GLY A 57 16.48 9.39 -11.76
N GLY A 58 15.27 8.91 -12.07
CA GLY A 58 15.00 7.57 -12.58
C GLY A 58 15.37 7.35 -14.06
N ARG A 59 15.93 8.36 -14.76
CA ARG A 59 16.29 8.27 -16.19
C ARG A 59 17.76 7.98 -16.38
N LEU A 60 18.05 7.16 -17.38
CA LEU A 60 19.38 6.95 -17.94
C LEU A 60 19.47 7.53 -19.34
N LEU A 61 20.62 8.13 -19.66
CA LEU A 61 20.98 8.63 -20.98
C LEU A 61 22.23 7.89 -21.45
N PHE A 62 22.05 7.10 -22.49
CA PHE A 62 23.11 6.39 -23.21
C PHE A 62 23.53 7.27 -24.41
N THR A 63 24.82 7.61 -24.51
CA THR A 63 25.36 8.42 -25.63
C THR A 63 26.46 7.67 -26.41
N ILE A 64 26.32 7.52 -27.73
CA ILE A 64 27.35 6.99 -28.65
C ILE A 64 27.80 8.15 -29.53
N ALA A 65 29.09 8.45 -29.51
CA ALA A 65 29.72 9.39 -30.43
C ALA A 65 30.47 8.63 -31.52
N LEU A 66 30.26 9.02 -32.78
CA LEU A 66 30.81 8.39 -33.97
C LEU A 66 31.86 9.29 -34.63
N ARG A 67 32.68 8.72 -35.51
CA ARG A 67 33.65 9.51 -36.31
C ARG A 67 32.97 10.40 -37.35
N GLY A 68 31.84 9.95 -37.90
CA GLY A 68 31.07 10.64 -38.93
C GLY A 68 29.59 10.71 -38.61
N ASP A 69 28.86 11.51 -39.39
CA ASP A 69 27.44 11.77 -39.14
C ASP A 69 26.60 10.52 -39.41
N VAL A 70 25.54 10.36 -38.61
CA VAL A 70 24.49 9.37 -38.86
C VAL A 70 23.74 9.77 -40.14
N PRO A 71 23.61 8.85 -41.12
CA PRO A 71 22.98 9.18 -42.38
C PRO A 71 21.47 9.48 -42.21
N ALA A 72 21.00 10.55 -42.86
CA ALA A 72 19.59 10.94 -42.82
C ALA A 72 18.66 9.99 -43.62
N SER A 73 19.21 9.20 -44.54
CA SER A 73 18.49 8.21 -45.34
C SER A 73 19.44 7.11 -45.81
N LEU A 74 18.92 5.91 -46.07
CA LEU A 74 19.66 4.80 -46.63
C LEU A 74 19.24 4.51 -48.09
N PRO A 75 20.08 3.83 -48.90
CA PRO A 75 19.84 3.65 -50.33
C PRO A 75 18.57 2.88 -50.71
N GLY A 76 18.21 1.86 -49.93
CA GLY A 76 17.05 1.00 -50.13
C GLY A 76 16.00 1.12 -49.02
N ALA A 77 14.75 0.81 -49.36
CA ALA A 77 13.62 0.89 -48.42
C ALA A 77 13.72 -0.13 -47.26
N ASP A 78 14.46 -1.23 -47.46
CA ASP A 78 14.70 -2.29 -46.47
C ASP A 78 16.09 -2.17 -45.79
N ASP A 79 16.87 -1.14 -46.16
CA ASP A 79 18.19 -0.90 -45.57
C ASP A 79 18.06 -0.36 -44.15
N SER A 80 19.00 -0.74 -43.27
CA SER A 80 19.00 -0.30 -41.88
C SER A 80 20.40 -0.10 -41.31
N GLN A 81 20.53 0.82 -40.37
CA GLN A 81 21.73 1.04 -39.57
C GLN A 81 21.37 1.03 -38.10
N THR A 82 22.07 0.21 -37.32
CA THR A 82 21.74 -0.05 -35.92
C THR A 82 22.89 0.36 -35.01
N TYR A 83 22.55 1.07 -33.93
CA TYR A 83 23.41 1.41 -32.80
C TYR A 83 22.89 0.65 -31.58
N LEU A 84 23.74 -0.11 -30.91
CA LEU A 84 23.34 -1.00 -29.82
C LEU A 84 24.18 -0.73 -28.57
N TRP A 85 23.50 -0.69 -27.43
CA TRP A 85 24.05 -1.00 -26.12
C TRP A 85 23.60 -2.37 -25.66
N TYR A 86 24.56 -3.12 -25.14
CA TYR A 86 24.31 -4.33 -24.40
C TYR A 86 24.41 -3.98 -22.91
N VAL A 87 23.37 -4.26 -22.14
CA VAL A 87 23.29 -4.02 -20.69
C VAL A 87 23.16 -5.36 -19.97
N ASP A 88 23.96 -5.55 -18.92
CA ASP A 88 24.07 -6.75 -18.08
C ASP A 88 23.88 -6.32 -16.62
N ALA A 89 22.76 -6.72 -16.01
CA ALA A 89 22.16 -6.09 -14.84
C ALA A 89 22.11 -6.99 -13.59
N ASP A 90 22.19 -8.32 -13.72
CA ASP A 90 22.21 -9.25 -12.57
C ASP A 90 23.59 -9.82 -12.20
N GLU A 91 24.62 -9.58 -13.01
CA GLU A 91 25.96 -10.17 -12.86
C GLU A 91 25.96 -11.72 -12.81
N ASP A 92 24.91 -12.41 -13.30
CA ASP A 92 24.83 -13.87 -13.33
C ASP A 92 25.57 -14.44 -14.56
N PRO A 93 26.69 -15.16 -14.38
CA PRO A 93 27.38 -15.81 -15.49
C PRO A 93 26.57 -16.94 -16.15
N SER A 94 25.43 -17.35 -15.58
CA SER A 94 24.54 -18.42 -16.07
C SER A 94 23.40 -17.95 -16.99
N THR A 95 22.98 -16.68 -16.90
CA THR A 95 22.11 -16.01 -17.91
C THR A 95 22.92 -15.60 -19.14
N GLY A 96 24.25 -15.49 -18.99
CA GLY A 96 25.31 -15.80 -19.95
C GLY A 96 24.89 -15.96 -21.41
N GLN A 97 24.61 -14.87 -22.10
CA GLN A 97 24.67 -14.86 -23.56
C GLN A 97 26.03 -14.33 -23.98
N ASN A 98 26.74 -15.16 -24.73
CA ASN A 98 28.06 -14.87 -25.29
C ASN A 98 28.12 -13.44 -25.85
N HIS A 99 29.14 -12.70 -25.44
CA HIS A 99 29.48 -11.33 -25.86
C HIS A 99 29.76 -11.21 -27.39
N GLY A 100 28.85 -11.64 -28.26
CA GLY A 100 29.05 -11.70 -29.72
C GLY A 100 27.78 -11.92 -30.56
N ALA A 101 26.60 -12.04 -29.97
CA ALA A 101 25.33 -12.04 -30.69
C ALA A 101 24.28 -11.21 -29.92
N VAL A 102 23.28 -10.70 -30.65
CA VAL A 102 22.12 -9.98 -30.11
C VAL A 102 21.50 -10.82 -28.98
N GLY A 103 21.48 -10.31 -27.74
CA GLY A 103 20.98 -11.07 -26.58
C GLY A 103 21.63 -10.84 -25.22
N SER A 104 22.10 -9.63 -24.87
CA SER A 104 22.34 -9.33 -23.44
C SER A 104 21.02 -9.34 -22.64
N GLU A 105 21.10 -9.31 -21.31
CA GLU A 105 19.92 -9.30 -20.42
C GLU A 105 18.92 -8.20 -20.78
N PHE A 106 19.44 -7.07 -21.24
CA PHE A 106 18.69 -6.06 -21.97
C PHE A 106 19.52 -5.53 -23.15
N ASN A 107 18.90 -5.31 -24.31
CA ASN A 107 19.50 -4.55 -25.40
C ASN A 107 18.84 -3.15 -25.43
N VAL A 108 19.64 -2.09 -25.56
CA VAL A 108 19.11 -0.74 -25.82
C VAL A 108 19.59 -0.37 -27.22
N ARG A 109 18.69 -0.39 -28.21
CA ARG A 109 19.07 -0.20 -29.61
C ARG A 109 18.33 0.96 -30.30
N VAL A 110 18.96 1.48 -31.34
CA VAL A 110 18.38 2.45 -32.29
C VAL A 110 18.59 1.90 -33.69
N VAL A 111 17.52 1.89 -34.50
CA VAL A 111 17.57 1.54 -35.92
C VAL A 111 17.20 2.76 -36.77
N VAL A 112 18.06 3.12 -37.72
CA VAL A 112 17.86 4.17 -38.71
C VAL A 112 17.60 3.50 -40.08
N GLY A 113 16.44 3.74 -40.70
CA GLY A 113 16.02 3.17 -42.00
C GLY A 113 14.58 3.55 -42.39
N GLU A 114 14.21 3.43 -43.67
CA GLU A 114 12.89 3.87 -44.17
C GLU A 114 11.72 3.04 -43.62
N THR A 115 11.92 1.74 -43.36
CA THR A 115 10.87 0.85 -42.83
C THR A 115 10.55 1.06 -41.35
N TYR A 116 11.48 1.61 -40.57
CA TYR A 116 11.43 1.62 -39.09
C TYR A 116 11.25 3.01 -38.48
N GLY A 117 10.99 4.06 -39.28
CA GLY A 117 10.41 5.32 -38.83
C GLY A 117 11.17 6.10 -37.74
N GLY A 118 12.47 5.85 -37.56
CA GLY A 118 13.30 6.51 -36.54
C GLY A 118 13.28 5.81 -35.18
N GLY A 119 14.29 4.98 -34.93
CA GLY A 119 14.73 4.58 -33.58
C GLY A 119 13.73 3.76 -32.77
N TRP A 120 13.73 2.43 -32.93
CA TRP A 120 13.01 1.52 -32.04
C TRP A 120 13.94 0.94 -30.97
N VAL A 121 13.59 1.12 -29.68
CA VAL A 121 14.28 0.51 -28.54
C VAL A 121 13.71 -0.89 -28.32
N ASP A 122 14.57 -1.91 -28.34
CA ASP A 122 14.21 -3.33 -28.16
C ASP A 122 14.89 -3.91 -26.93
N ILE A 123 14.20 -3.90 -25.81
CA ILE A 123 14.69 -4.49 -24.56
C ILE A 123 14.28 -5.96 -24.57
N THR A 124 15.21 -6.84 -24.95
CA THR A 124 15.01 -8.30 -25.04
C THR A 124 15.93 -9.02 -24.06
N GLY A 125 15.34 -9.76 -23.11
CA GLY A 125 16.03 -10.71 -22.23
C GLY A 125 15.09 -11.38 -21.22
N GLY A 126 15.65 -12.21 -20.33
CA GLY A 126 14.89 -13.12 -19.46
C GLY A 126 14.29 -12.50 -18.19
N MET A 127 14.47 -11.18 -17.97
CA MET A 127 13.97 -10.45 -16.80
C MET A 127 12.68 -9.67 -17.07
N PRO A 128 11.89 -9.34 -16.02
CA PRO A 128 10.80 -8.38 -16.13
C PRO A 128 11.34 -6.98 -16.48
N GLY A 129 11.02 -6.48 -17.67
CA GLY A 129 11.43 -5.17 -18.19
C GLY A 129 11.09 -5.04 -19.68
N GLY A 130 11.01 -3.81 -20.20
CA GLY A 130 10.70 -3.54 -21.62
C GLY A 130 9.98 -2.21 -21.90
N GLY A 131 10.06 -1.69 -23.13
CA GLY A 131 9.31 -0.49 -23.53
C GLY A 131 9.98 0.33 -24.64
N VAL A 132 9.42 1.50 -24.94
CA VAL A 132 9.96 2.45 -25.93
C VAL A 132 10.76 3.53 -25.18
N GLY A 133 11.97 3.82 -25.63
CA GLY A 133 12.78 4.95 -25.15
C GLY A 133 12.70 6.15 -26.08
N THR A 134 13.34 7.25 -25.69
CA THR A 134 13.48 8.42 -26.57
C THR A 134 14.82 8.40 -27.27
N VAL A 135 14.83 8.64 -28.57
CA VAL A 135 16.03 8.64 -29.40
C VAL A 135 16.19 10.01 -30.04
N THR A 136 17.37 10.60 -29.90
CA THR A 136 17.75 11.83 -30.60
C THR A 136 19.08 11.61 -31.29
N VAL A 137 19.17 12.01 -32.57
CA VAL A 137 20.39 11.93 -33.36
C VAL A 137 20.81 13.35 -33.73
N GLU A 138 22.02 13.74 -33.34
CA GLU A 138 22.59 15.05 -33.63
C GLU A 138 23.94 14.89 -34.34
N GLY A 139 23.91 14.91 -35.68
CA GLY A 139 25.11 14.73 -36.50
C GLY A 139 25.75 13.36 -36.25
N SER A 140 26.91 13.35 -35.60
CA SER A 140 27.70 12.16 -35.26
C SER A 140 27.41 11.58 -33.88
N VAL A 141 26.38 12.06 -33.17
CA VAL A 141 26.04 11.61 -31.81
C VAL A 141 24.63 11.01 -31.78
N VAL A 142 24.50 9.85 -31.15
CA VAL A 142 23.24 9.16 -30.89
C VAL A 142 22.97 9.19 -29.38
N PHE A 143 21.83 9.75 -29.02
CA PHE A 143 21.31 9.79 -27.65
C PHE A 143 20.14 8.82 -27.52
N ILE A 144 20.16 7.97 -26.50
CA ILE A 144 19.06 7.09 -26.13
C ILE A 144 18.74 7.30 -24.65
N SER A 145 17.53 7.75 -24.34
CA SER A 145 17.06 7.84 -22.97
C SER A 145 16.00 6.78 -22.67
N VAL A 146 16.20 6.08 -21.56
CA VAL A 146 15.32 5.06 -20.99
C VAL A 146 15.13 5.31 -19.50
N TRP A 147 14.10 4.73 -18.91
CA TRP A 147 13.84 4.71 -17.47
C TRP A 147 14.48 3.48 -16.82
N MET A 148 14.79 3.58 -15.52
CA MET A 148 15.44 2.51 -14.76
C MET A 148 14.61 1.23 -14.67
N ASP A 149 13.28 1.34 -14.61
CA ASP A 149 12.37 0.19 -14.59
C ASP A 149 12.43 -0.62 -15.89
N GLN A 150 12.71 0.04 -17.01
CA GLN A 150 12.89 -0.59 -18.32
C GLN A 150 14.13 -1.52 -18.35
N ILE A 151 15.11 -1.31 -17.46
CA ILE A 151 16.26 -2.19 -17.26
C ILE A 151 16.19 -2.98 -15.94
N GLY A 152 14.97 -3.24 -15.44
CA GLY A 152 14.75 -4.07 -14.27
C GLY A 152 15.13 -3.44 -12.92
N ASN A 153 15.26 -2.11 -12.86
CA ASN A 153 15.66 -1.37 -11.65
C ASN A 153 16.98 -1.86 -11.02
N ALA A 154 17.93 -2.26 -11.87
CA ALA A 154 19.21 -2.80 -11.42
C ALA A 154 19.98 -1.81 -10.54
N ALA A 155 20.54 -2.26 -9.41
CA ALA A 155 21.39 -1.40 -8.56
C ALA A 155 22.73 -1.05 -9.25
N SER A 156 23.16 -1.91 -10.17
CA SER A 156 24.28 -1.67 -11.06
C SER A 156 24.16 -2.47 -12.35
N PHE A 157 24.88 -2.06 -13.38
CA PHE A 157 24.99 -2.87 -14.60
C PHE A 157 26.34 -2.68 -15.31
N ASN A 158 26.77 -3.71 -16.01
CA ASN A 158 27.84 -3.62 -16.99
C ASN A 158 27.27 -3.27 -18.37
N TRP A 159 28.07 -2.63 -19.20
CA TRP A 159 27.65 -2.32 -20.57
C TRP A 159 28.79 -2.37 -21.58
N ARG A 160 28.40 -2.48 -22.85
CA ARG A 160 29.24 -2.31 -24.04
C ARG A 160 28.39 -1.81 -25.20
N CYS A 161 29.02 -1.26 -26.24
CA CYS A 161 28.34 -0.78 -27.43
C CYS A 161 28.87 -1.38 -28.73
N ALA A 162 28.00 -1.49 -29.74
CA ALA A 162 28.35 -1.91 -31.08
C ALA A 162 27.46 -1.24 -32.12
N THR A 163 27.95 -1.16 -33.36
CA THR A 163 27.18 -0.67 -34.50
C THR A 163 27.26 -1.64 -35.67
N PHE A 164 26.23 -1.66 -36.51
CA PHE A 164 26.26 -2.34 -37.80
C PHE A 164 25.23 -1.74 -38.76
N LYS A 165 25.38 -1.98 -40.06
CA LYS A 165 24.35 -1.70 -41.05
C LYS A 165 24.10 -2.88 -41.97
N VAL A 166 22.90 -2.93 -42.52
CA VAL A 166 22.44 -3.90 -43.51
C VAL A 166 22.04 -3.12 -44.75
N ILE A 167 22.80 -3.31 -45.84
CA ILE A 167 22.55 -2.69 -47.15
C ILE A 167 22.36 -3.80 -48.17
N ASP A 168 21.20 -3.84 -48.86
CA ASP A 168 20.85 -4.90 -49.80
C ASP A 168 21.01 -6.32 -49.21
N GLY A 169 20.69 -6.48 -47.91
CA GLY A 169 20.85 -7.74 -47.17
C GLY A 169 22.29 -8.09 -46.75
N ASN A 170 23.28 -7.23 -47.03
CA ASN A 170 24.68 -7.44 -46.63
C ASN A 170 25.00 -6.70 -45.33
N TYR A 171 25.57 -7.42 -44.37
CA TYR A 171 26.00 -6.87 -43.08
C TYR A 171 27.37 -6.22 -43.18
N THR A 172 27.47 -4.98 -42.71
CA THR A 172 28.74 -4.29 -42.44
C THR A 172 28.78 -3.94 -40.96
N PHE A 173 29.78 -4.41 -40.25
CA PHE A 173 29.94 -4.17 -38.81
C PHE A 173 30.87 -2.98 -38.57
N GLY A 174 30.54 -2.17 -37.57
CA GLY A 174 31.44 -1.17 -37.02
C GLY A 174 32.51 -1.77 -36.12
N ASN A 175 33.22 -0.91 -35.41
CA ASN A 175 33.96 -1.34 -34.23
C ASN A 175 32.95 -1.68 -33.10
N SER A 176 33.40 -2.55 -32.21
CA SER A 176 32.74 -2.79 -30.94
C SER A 176 33.70 -2.34 -29.87
N ASP A 177 33.22 -1.60 -28.87
CA ASP A 177 34.05 -1.41 -27.69
C ASP A 177 34.08 -2.75 -26.95
N THR A 178 35.18 -3.48 -27.14
CA THR A 178 35.39 -4.81 -26.57
C THR A 178 35.77 -4.76 -25.09
N GLN A 179 35.98 -3.55 -24.54
CA GLN A 179 36.20 -3.39 -23.10
C GLN A 179 34.83 -3.23 -22.43
N VAL A 180 34.37 -4.27 -21.73
CA VAL A 180 33.24 -4.14 -20.81
C VAL A 180 33.55 -2.98 -19.86
N SER A 181 32.69 -1.96 -19.84
CA SER A 181 32.81 -0.89 -18.85
C SER A 181 32.71 -1.51 -17.46
N ASN A 182 33.46 -0.96 -16.50
CA ASN A 182 33.23 -1.28 -15.08
C ASN A 182 31.75 -1.07 -14.73
N ALA A 183 31.26 -1.86 -13.76
CA ALA A 183 29.91 -1.78 -13.26
C ALA A 183 29.52 -0.33 -12.96
N VAL A 184 28.48 0.13 -13.65
CA VAL A 184 27.81 1.40 -13.38
C VAL A 184 27.00 1.20 -12.12
N THR A 185 27.39 1.80 -11.00
CA THR A 185 26.52 1.85 -9.82
C THR A 185 25.50 2.96 -10.00
N LEU A 186 24.22 2.65 -9.82
CA LEU A 186 23.16 3.64 -9.87
C LEU A 186 22.99 4.24 -8.46
N PRO A 187 23.35 5.51 -8.22
CA PRO A 187 23.13 6.18 -6.93
C PRO A 187 21.65 6.37 -6.56
N TYR A 188 20.73 5.96 -7.43
CA TYR A 188 19.31 6.18 -7.28
C TYR A 188 18.65 5.17 -6.34
N THR A 189 17.90 5.68 -5.37
CA THR A 189 17.04 4.88 -4.50
C THR A 189 15.60 5.13 -4.92
N PRO A 190 14.81 4.08 -5.24
CA PRO A 190 13.38 4.23 -5.52
C PRO A 190 12.65 4.94 -4.36
N PRO A 191 11.51 5.57 -4.64
CA PRO A 191 10.72 6.19 -3.58
C PRO A 191 10.28 5.15 -2.56
N ALA A 192 10.20 5.56 -1.29
CA ALA A 192 9.72 4.67 -0.23
C ALA A 192 8.19 4.61 -0.20
N THR A 193 7.52 5.72 -0.53
CA THR A 193 6.06 5.78 -0.59
C THR A 193 5.61 6.61 -1.77
N VAL A 194 4.55 6.15 -2.43
CA VAL A 194 3.87 6.84 -3.53
C VAL A 194 2.39 6.91 -3.16
N THR A 195 1.79 8.08 -3.32
CA THR A 195 0.38 8.32 -3.00
C THR A 195 -0.27 9.13 -4.11
N VAL A 196 -1.42 8.67 -4.59
CA VAL A 196 -2.26 9.44 -5.50
C VAL A 196 -3.09 10.42 -4.67
N THR A 197 -2.72 11.71 -4.69
CA THR A 197 -3.42 12.73 -3.90
C THR A 197 -4.75 13.15 -4.51
N THR A 198 -5.05 12.70 -5.73
CA THR A 198 -6.36 12.84 -6.37
C THR A 198 -7.09 11.48 -6.39
N PRO A 199 -7.59 10.98 -5.24
CA PRO A 199 -8.18 9.63 -5.16
C PRO A 199 -9.52 9.50 -5.87
N ILE A 200 -10.12 10.61 -6.32
CA ILE A 200 -11.32 10.60 -7.15
C ILE A 200 -11.28 11.75 -8.15
N LEU A 201 -11.65 11.47 -9.41
CA LEU A 201 -11.96 12.47 -10.43
C LEU A 201 -13.42 12.30 -10.86
N GLN A 202 -14.18 13.39 -10.84
CA GLN A 202 -15.55 13.41 -11.34
C GLN A 202 -15.58 14.14 -12.68
N LEU A 203 -15.81 13.37 -13.75
CA LEU A 203 -15.73 13.84 -15.12
C LEU A 203 -17.09 13.72 -15.82
N CYS A 204 -17.26 14.49 -16.88
CA CYS A 204 -18.42 14.39 -17.76
C CYS A 204 -17.99 14.72 -19.19
N PRO A 205 -18.28 13.88 -20.21
CA PRO A 205 -17.92 14.17 -21.60
C PRO A 205 -18.54 15.47 -22.14
N SER A 206 -19.67 15.90 -21.58
CA SER A 206 -20.34 17.16 -21.93
C SER A 206 -20.03 18.33 -20.99
N GLY A 207 -19.22 18.09 -19.95
CA GLY A 207 -18.80 19.06 -18.94
C GLY A 207 -17.27 19.12 -18.82
N PRO A 208 -16.67 19.00 -17.61
CA PRO A 208 -15.23 18.80 -17.46
C PRO A 208 -14.87 17.40 -17.96
N ALA A 209 -14.52 17.31 -19.25
CA ALA A 209 -14.17 16.06 -19.90
C ALA A 209 -12.79 15.55 -19.47
N THR A 210 -11.98 16.36 -18.79
CA THR A 210 -10.64 15.99 -18.35
C THR A 210 -10.38 16.36 -16.89
N GLY A 211 -9.46 15.62 -16.26
CA GLY A 211 -8.97 15.89 -14.90
C GLY A 211 -7.53 15.44 -14.74
N GLN A 212 -6.77 16.14 -13.91
CA GLN A 212 -5.35 15.86 -13.68
C GLN A 212 -5.19 14.99 -12.43
N LEU A 213 -4.45 13.89 -12.55
CA LEU A 213 -3.96 13.15 -11.39
C LEU A 213 -2.74 13.86 -10.80
N GLU A 214 -2.70 13.94 -9.48
CA GLU A 214 -1.57 14.47 -8.72
C GLU A 214 -1.03 13.39 -7.79
N LEU A 215 0.29 13.43 -7.56
CA LEU A 215 1.03 12.44 -6.79
C LEU A 215 1.86 13.10 -5.71
N GLU A 216 1.97 12.44 -4.57
CA GLU A 216 3.03 12.66 -3.59
C GLU A 216 3.99 11.47 -3.62
N ILE A 217 5.27 11.77 -3.84
CA ILE A 217 6.35 10.79 -3.87
C ILE A 217 7.29 11.16 -2.73
N ARG A 218 7.66 10.19 -1.88
CA ARG A 218 8.53 10.44 -0.72
C ARG A 218 9.65 9.42 -0.59
N ASP A 219 10.80 9.88 -0.09
CA ASP A 219 11.91 9.02 0.27
C ASP A 219 11.69 8.28 1.60
N ALA A 220 12.64 7.43 2.00
CA ALA A 220 12.58 6.66 3.25
C ALA A 220 12.55 7.52 4.53
N ASN A 221 12.92 8.79 4.44
CA ASN A 221 12.87 9.75 5.55
C ASN A 221 11.56 10.57 5.54
N GLY A 222 10.68 10.37 4.55
CA GLY A 222 9.43 11.09 4.35
C GLY A 222 9.56 12.43 3.61
N ALA A 223 10.74 12.75 3.06
CA ALA A 223 10.95 13.97 2.28
C ALA A 223 10.26 13.86 0.92
N LEU A 224 9.60 14.94 0.47
CA LEU A 224 8.96 15.00 -0.85
C LEU A 224 10.01 14.98 -1.97
N LEU A 225 9.74 14.17 -2.99
CA LEU A 225 10.55 14.07 -4.20
C LEU A 225 9.78 14.65 -5.40
N PRO A 226 10.47 15.34 -6.32
CA PRO A 226 9.86 15.98 -7.49
C PRO A 226 9.41 14.93 -8.53
N PRO A 227 8.12 14.84 -8.89
CA PRO A 227 7.62 13.83 -9.83
C PRO A 227 8.30 13.83 -11.21
N GLU A 228 8.78 14.97 -11.68
CA GLU A 228 9.51 15.10 -12.95
C GLU A 228 10.86 14.38 -12.99
N GLU A 229 11.41 14.00 -11.84
CA GLU A 229 12.64 13.20 -11.73
C GLU A 229 12.35 11.69 -11.69
N HIS A 230 11.09 11.27 -11.77
CA HIS A 230 10.67 9.88 -11.61
C HIS A 230 9.91 9.36 -12.83
N PHE A 231 10.03 8.06 -13.10
CA PHE A 231 9.18 7.43 -14.09
C PHE A 231 7.81 7.22 -13.47
N VAL A 232 6.78 7.79 -14.06
CA VAL A 232 5.41 7.58 -13.62
C VAL A 232 4.67 6.81 -14.70
N ALA A 233 4.13 5.64 -14.35
CA ALA A 233 3.25 4.87 -15.20
C ALA A 233 1.85 4.81 -14.60
N TYR A 234 0.88 5.22 -15.41
CA TYR A 234 -0.54 5.19 -15.10
C TYR A 234 -1.20 4.02 -15.83
N HIS A 235 -2.05 3.28 -15.13
CA HIS A 235 -2.82 2.18 -15.69
C HIS A 235 -4.31 2.37 -15.40
N SER A 236 -5.11 2.62 -16.44
CA SER A 236 -6.57 2.63 -16.32
C SER A 236 -7.11 1.20 -16.46
N THR A 237 -7.94 0.77 -15.51
CA THR A 237 -8.58 -0.55 -15.54
C THR A 237 -9.68 -0.65 -16.60
N ASN A 238 -10.17 0.48 -17.12
CA ASN A 238 -11.17 0.52 -18.19
C ASN A 238 -10.97 1.73 -19.13
N PRO A 239 -10.06 1.62 -20.11
CA PRO A 239 -9.77 2.70 -21.04
C PRO A 239 -10.92 3.03 -22.00
N ASP A 240 -11.93 2.16 -22.13
CA ASP A 240 -13.12 2.43 -22.96
C ASP A 240 -14.05 3.46 -22.30
N VAL A 241 -13.99 3.62 -20.98
CA VAL A 241 -14.77 4.61 -20.21
C VAL A 241 -13.97 5.90 -20.01
N ALA A 242 -12.69 5.79 -19.65
CA ALA A 242 -11.78 6.93 -19.52
C ALA A 242 -10.31 6.53 -19.77
N THR A 243 -9.61 7.33 -20.57
CA THR A 243 -8.17 7.15 -20.83
C THR A 243 -7.34 8.01 -19.88
N VAL A 244 -6.11 7.59 -19.63
CA VAL A 244 -5.08 8.37 -18.94
C VAL A 244 -3.84 8.41 -19.82
N ASP A 245 -3.23 9.59 -19.98
CA ASP A 245 -1.99 9.74 -20.73
C ASP A 245 -0.74 9.66 -19.82
N ALA A 246 0.44 9.81 -20.42
CA ALA A 246 1.72 9.71 -19.72
C ALA A 246 1.93 10.82 -18.69
N ASP A 247 1.22 11.94 -18.80
CA ASP A 247 1.31 13.07 -17.87
C ASP A 247 0.26 12.97 -16.75
N GLY A 248 -0.55 11.91 -16.73
CA GLY A 248 -1.61 11.70 -15.74
C GLY A 248 -2.89 12.49 -16.04
N LEU A 249 -3.04 13.04 -17.26
CA LEU A 249 -4.28 13.67 -17.68
C LEU A 249 -5.30 12.59 -18.05
N VAL A 250 -6.37 12.53 -17.27
CA VAL A 250 -7.48 11.61 -17.50
C VAL A 250 -8.51 12.29 -18.40
N THR A 251 -8.98 11.59 -19.42
CA THR A 251 -10.01 12.05 -20.36
C THR A 251 -11.20 11.09 -20.35
N ALA A 252 -12.39 11.62 -20.05
CA ALA A 252 -13.64 10.87 -20.13
C ALA A 252 -14.04 10.58 -21.58
N ILE A 253 -14.42 9.34 -21.86
CA ILE A 253 -14.94 8.92 -23.17
C ILE A 253 -16.45 8.84 -23.13
N VAL A 254 -16.99 7.97 -22.26
CA VAL A 254 -18.41 7.67 -22.17
C VAL A 254 -18.77 7.29 -20.73
N PRO A 255 -19.95 7.66 -20.21
CA PRO A 255 -20.39 7.15 -18.92
C PRO A 255 -20.50 5.61 -18.96
N PRO A 256 -20.15 4.91 -17.87
CA PRO A 256 -20.35 3.47 -17.79
C PRO A 256 -21.83 3.12 -17.83
N SER A 257 -22.17 1.93 -18.31
CA SER A 257 -23.52 1.36 -18.24
C SER A 257 -23.78 0.53 -16.99
N GLU A 258 -22.73 0.03 -16.34
CA GLU A 258 -22.79 -0.79 -15.14
C GLU A 258 -21.72 -0.33 -14.14
N HIS A 259 -21.95 -0.49 -12.84
CA HIS A 259 -21.05 0.10 -11.82
C HIS A 259 -19.62 -0.45 -11.85
N TRP A 260 -19.43 -1.75 -12.13
CA TRP A 260 -18.11 -2.39 -12.26
C TRP A 260 -17.30 -1.92 -13.47
N GLN A 261 -17.90 -1.16 -14.39
CA GLN A 261 -17.17 -0.52 -15.49
C GLN A 261 -16.50 0.79 -15.07
N THR A 262 -16.77 1.32 -13.87
CA THR A 262 -16.11 2.55 -13.38
C THR A 262 -14.60 2.31 -13.29
N PRO A 263 -13.76 3.07 -14.04
CA PRO A 263 -12.33 2.85 -14.03
C PRO A 263 -11.68 3.26 -12.71
N TYR A 264 -10.64 2.52 -12.36
CA TYR A 264 -9.61 2.94 -11.43
C TYR A 264 -8.35 3.27 -12.25
N VAL A 265 -7.58 4.24 -11.79
CA VAL A 265 -6.22 4.48 -12.29
C VAL A 265 -5.23 4.09 -11.20
N ASP A 266 -4.48 3.02 -11.47
CA ASP A 266 -3.35 2.59 -10.66
C ASP A 266 -2.09 3.31 -11.11
N VAL A 267 -1.20 3.61 -10.17
CA VAL A 267 0.03 4.36 -10.44
C VAL A 267 1.24 3.61 -9.92
N THR A 268 2.29 3.55 -10.73
CA THR A 268 3.61 3.11 -10.30
C THR A 268 4.62 4.23 -10.54
N VAL A 269 5.54 4.41 -9.60
CA VAL A 269 6.64 5.38 -9.71
C VAL A 269 7.95 4.63 -9.53
N ASP A 270 8.76 4.56 -10.60
CA ASP A 270 9.97 3.73 -10.68
C ASP A 270 9.76 2.27 -10.22
N GLY A 271 8.60 1.70 -10.59
CA GLY A 271 8.20 0.34 -10.20
C GLY A 271 7.61 0.22 -8.79
N VAL A 272 7.60 1.29 -7.99
CA VAL A 272 6.93 1.32 -6.68
C VAL A 272 5.45 1.62 -6.89
N MET A 273 4.59 0.66 -6.55
CA MET A 273 3.14 0.85 -6.64
C MET A 273 2.66 1.86 -5.60
N ALA A 274 1.77 2.75 -6.03
CA ALA A 274 1.09 3.67 -5.12
C ALA A 274 0.29 2.90 -4.06
N GLY A 275 0.26 3.42 -2.84
CA GLY A 275 -0.53 2.84 -1.74
C GLY A 275 -2.05 2.99 -1.93
N ASN A 276 -2.47 3.68 -2.98
CA ASN A 276 -3.87 3.90 -3.37
C ASN A 276 -3.99 4.15 -4.88
N SER A 277 -5.22 4.09 -5.38
CA SER A 277 -5.59 4.35 -6.76
C SER A 277 -6.49 5.59 -6.86
N ALA A 278 -6.81 6.03 -8.08
CA ALA A 278 -7.83 7.05 -8.32
C ALA A 278 -9.10 6.47 -8.92
N VAL A 279 -10.27 6.76 -8.34
CA VAL A 279 -11.58 6.43 -8.92
C VAL A 279 -11.93 7.45 -9.99
N ILE A 280 -12.23 7.00 -11.20
CA ILE A 280 -12.62 7.88 -12.31
C ILE A 280 -14.13 7.79 -12.53
N ARG A 281 -14.88 8.68 -11.88
CA ARG A 281 -16.33 8.76 -12.02
C ARG A 281 -16.71 9.55 -13.26
N VAL A 282 -17.18 8.87 -14.30
CA VAL A 282 -17.72 9.51 -15.51
C VAL A 282 -19.25 9.56 -15.44
N ASN A 283 -19.83 10.75 -15.39
CA ASN A 283 -21.29 10.96 -15.37
C ASN A 283 -21.83 11.46 -16.72
N ALA A 284 -23.12 11.20 -16.96
CA ALA A 284 -23.81 11.64 -18.17
C ALA A 284 -23.98 13.17 -18.25
N PHE A 285 -24.08 13.82 -17.08
CA PHE A 285 -24.02 15.27 -16.93
C PHE A 285 -23.12 15.62 -15.74
N ASP A 286 -22.59 16.84 -15.72
CA ASP A 286 -21.81 17.34 -14.60
C ASP A 286 -22.75 17.85 -13.48
N PRO A 287 -22.74 17.24 -12.28
CA PRO A 287 -23.52 17.74 -11.15
C PRO A 287 -22.88 18.98 -10.49
N GLY A 288 -21.70 19.43 -10.94
CA GLY A 288 -21.02 20.62 -10.42
C GLY A 288 -20.48 20.42 -9.01
N VAL A 289 -20.15 19.18 -8.65
CA VAL A 289 -19.65 18.81 -7.32
C VAL A 289 -18.14 19.02 -7.29
N MET A 290 -17.69 19.73 -6.26
CA MET A 290 -16.26 19.97 -6.00
C MET A 290 -15.86 19.31 -4.70
N HIS A 291 -15.05 18.27 -4.77
CA HIS A 291 -14.53 17.58 -3.59
C HIS A 291 -13.47 18.40 -2.87
N ARG A 292 -13.43 18.25 -1.55
CA ARG A 292 -12.40 18.75 -0.66
C ARG A 292 -11.89 17.63 0.22
N GLN A 293 -10.61 17.73 0.59
CA GLN A 293 -9.99 16.76 1.47
C GLN A 293 -10.07 17.24 2.92
N THR A 294 -10.48 16.34 3.80
CA THR A 294 -10.38 16.51 5.25
C THR A 294 -9.68 15.27 5.82
N ALA A 295 -8.50 15.46 6.39
CA ALA A 295 -7.63 14.37 6.82
C ALA A 295 -7.48 14.29 8.35
N ALA A 296 -7.32 13.07 8.85
CA ALA A 296 -6.78 12.74 10.16
C ALA A 296 -5.40 12.09 10.00
N SER A 297 -4.95 11.30 10.98
CA SER A 297 -3.60 10.72 10.95
C SER A 297 -3.47 9.57 9.96
N ASN A 298 -4.52 8.74 9.82
CA ASN A 298 -4.51 7.51 9.03
C ASN A 298 -5.62 7.47 7.98
N VAL A 299 -6.63 8.34 8.10
CA VAL A 299 -7.75 8.39 7.15
C VAL A 299 -7.91 9.77 6.52
N THR A 300 -8.31 9.82 5.25
CA THR A 300 -8.62 11.05 4.52
C THR A 300 -9.97 10.93 3.83
N PHE A 301 -10.90 11.83 4.17
CA PHE A 301 -12.17 11.95 3.47
C PHE A 301 -12.05 12.94 2.33
N VAL A 302 -12.52 12.55 1.15
CA VAL A 302 -12.58 13.40 -0.04
C VAL A 302 -14.03 13.51 -0.47
N MET A 303 -14.65 14.65 -0.18
CA MET A 303 -16.09 14.86 -0.34
C MET A 303 -16.39 16.36 -0.53
N PRO A 304 -17.50 16.73 -1.17
CA PRO A 304 -17.91 18.13 -1.25
C PRO A 304 -18.34 18.69 0.11
N ASP A 305 -18.11 19.99 0.32
CA ASP A 305 -18.63 20.68 1.51
C ASP A 305 -20.16 20.72 1.52
N VAL A 306 -20.77 20.93 0.34
CA VAL A 306 -22.21 21.00 0.16
C VAL A 306 -22.62 20.19 -1.07
N ILE A 307 -23.64 19.36 -0.94
CA ILE A 307 -24.23 18.60 -2.04
C ILE A 307 -25.76 18.60 -1.89
N GLU A 308 -26.49 18.96 -2.96
CA GLU A 308 -27.96 19.00 -2.98
C GLU A 308 -28.60 19.76 -1.80
N GLY A 309 -27.94 20.84 -1.33
CA GLY A 309 -28.39 21.65 -0.21
C GLY A 309 -28.08 21.07 1.18
N VAL A 310 -27.40 19.92 1.25
CA VAL A 310 -26.88 19.33 2.48
C VAL A 310 -25.46 19.84 2.74
N ASP A 311 -25.25 20.47 3.90
CA ASP A 311 -23.93 20.89 4.37
C ASP A 311 -23.20 19.71 5.02
N LEU A 312 -22.46 18.96 4.19
CA LEU A 312 -21.68 17.81 4.64
C LEU A 312 -20.51 18.25 5.50
N ALA A 313 -19.87 19.39 5.24
CA ALA A 313 -18.77 19.88 6.07
C ALA A 313 -19.23 20.13 7.52
N ALA A 314 -20.37 20.79 7.70
CA ALA A 314 -20.94 21.01 9.03
C ALA A 314 -21.34 19.70 9.72
N LEU A 315 -21.96 18.76 9.00
CA LEU A 315 -22.33 17.44 9.54
C LEU A 315 -21.10 16.64 9.95
N THR A 316 -20.09 16.59 9.08
CA THR A 316 -18.80 15.91 9.32
C THR A 316 -18.15 16.43 10.60
N ALA A 317 -18.10 17.76 10.76
CA ALA A 317 -17.53 18.39 11.94
C ALA A 317 -18.39 18.16 13.20
N HIS A 318 -19.72 18.22 13.07
CA HIS A 318 -20.66 18.04 14.18
C HIS A 318 -20.54 16.64 14.82
N TYR A 319 -20.36 15.62 13.98
CA TYR A 319 -20.25 14.23 14.38
C TYR A 319 -18.81 13.74 14.50
N GLU A 320 -17.81 14.61 14.32
CA GLU A 320 -16.39 14.25 14.37
C GLU A 320 -16.03 13.08 13.43
N VAL A 321 -16.68 12.99 12.26
CA VAL A 321 -16.66 11.78 11.39
C VAL A 321 -15.26 11.32 11.04
N VAL A 322 -14.38 12.26 10.66
CA VAL A 322 -13.00 11.94 10.28
C VAL A 322 -12.21 11.40 11.49
N HIS A 323 -12.34 12.04 12.64
CA HIS A 323 -11.64 11.64 13.87
C HIS A 323 -12.15 10.29 14.42
N ALA A 324 -13.48 10.10 14.42
CA ALA A 324 -14.11 8.83 14.81
C ALA A 324 -13.71 7.68 13.88
N THR A 325 -13.62 7.93 12.57
CA THR A 325 -13.19 6.93 11.60
C THR A 325 -11.70 6.63 11.70
N ASP A 326 -10.85 7.62 12.05
CA ASP A 326 -9.42 7.40 12.35
C ASP A 326 -9.24 6.47 13.57
N ALA A 327 -10.04 6.69 14.62
CA ALA A 327 -10.06 5.83 15.80
C ALA A 327 -10.53 4.40 15.47
N ALA A 328 -11.55 4.27 14.60
CA ALA A 328 -12.02 2.96 14.12
C ALA A 328 -10.94 2.25 13.29
N PHE A 329 -10.29 2.95 12.37
CA PHE A 329 -9.16 2.41 11.60
C PHE A 329 -8.08 1.83 12.52
N LEU A 330 -7.67 2.58 13.55
CA LEU A 330 -6.68 2.10 14.51
C LEU A 330 -7.19 0.88 15.30
N ALA A 331 -8.46 0.89 15.72
CA ALA A 331 -9.07 -0.24 16.39
C ALA A 331 -9.03 -1.50 15.51
N GLN A 332 -9.40 -1.41 14.24
CA GLN A 332 -9.37 -2.55 13.31
C GLN A 332 -7.95 -3.02 13.01
N ALA A 333 -7.01 -2.10 12.78
CA ALA A 333 -5.60 -2.45 12.61
C ALA A 333 -5.08 -3.28 13.79
N ILE A 334 -5.52 -2.95 15.01
CA ILE A 334 -5.16 -3.69 16.22
C ILE A 334 -5.91 -5.00 16.34
N GLY A 335 -7.20 -5.03 16.02
CA GLY A 335 -8.07 -6.20 16.19
C GLY A 335 -7.76 -7.27 15.15
N VAL A 336 -7.77 -6.89 13.87
CA VAL A 336 -7.51 -7.77 12.72
C VAL A 336 -6.02 -8.15 12.66
N GLY A 337 -5.13 -7.22 13.03
CA GLY A 337 -3.68 -7.46 13.08
C GLY A 337 -2.94 -7.62 11.75
N PRO A 338 -3.40 -7.13 10.58
CA PRO A 338 -2.58 -7.20 9.39
C PRO A 338 -1.38 -6.25 9.53
N ASP A 339 -0.18 -6.82 9.43
CA ASP A 339 1.02 -6.09 9.05
C ASP A 339 0.76 -5.52 7.64
N ARG A 340 0.50 -4.22 7.53
CA ARG A 340 0.56 -3.52 6.25
C ARG A 340 1.57 -2.39 6.29
N THR A 341 2.56 -2.55 5.43
CA THR A 341 3.65 -1.63 5.09
C THR A 341 3.34 -0.79 3.85
N ASP A 342 2.19 -0.98 3.19
CA ASP A 342 1.88 -0.40 1.88
C ASP A 342 0.85 0.76 1.92
N TRP A 343 -0.12 0.76 2.86
CA TRP A 343 -1.17 1.78 2.91
C TRP A 343 -0.99 2.70 4.12
N THR A 344 -0.19 3.75 3.99
CA THR A 344 0.04 4.73 5.08
C THR A 344 -1.18 5.61 5.36
N THR A 345 -2.09 5.76 4.39
CA THR A 345 -3.32 6.53 4.53
C THR A 345 -4.45 5.86 3.76
N GLN A 346 -5.60 5.72 4.42
CA GLN A 346 -6.81 5.18 3.86
C GLN A 346 -7.72 6.32 3.38
N TYR A 347 -8.00 6.35 2.09
CA TYR A 347 -8.92 7.33 1.51
C TYR A 347 -10.36 6.82 1.56
N LEU A 348 -11.29 7.71 1.85
CA LEU A 348 -12.73 7.51 1.71
C LEU A 348 -13.27 8.62 0.81
N VAL A 349 -13.82 8.27 -0.34
CA VAL A 349 -14.28 9.23 -1.36
C VAL A 349 -15.80 9.21 -1.44
N LEU A 350 -16.43 10.39 -1.50
CA LEU A 350 -17.85 10.47 -1.83
C LEU A 350 -18.01 10.32 -3.34
N ASP A 351 -18.48 9.15 -3.77
CA ASP A 351 -18.61 8.78 -5.17
C ASP A 351 -19.99 9.15 -5.72
N VAL A 352 -20.07 10.33 -6.34
CA VAL A 352 -21.34 10.91 -6.81
C VAL A 352 -21.70 10.40 -8.20
N ALA A 353 -22.65 9.47 -8.27
CA ALA A 353 -23.21 8.94 -9.49
C ALA A 353 -24.51 9.65 -9.89
N THR A 354 -24.75 9.80 -11.19
CA THR A 354 -26.01 10.36 -11.72
C THR A 354 -26.99 9.30 -12.22
N ASP A 355 -26.55 8.03 -12.28
CA ASP A 355 -27.36 6.89 -12.73
C ASP A 355 -27.37 5.80 -11.63
N PRO A 356 -28.56 5.36 -11.16
CA PRO A 356 -28.66 4.33 -10.14
C PRO A 356 -27.98 3.01 -10.51
N VAL A 357 -27.88 2.65 -11.79
CA VAL A 357 -27.25 1.41 -12.26
C VAL A 357 -25.72 1.44 -12.07
N THR A 358 -25.14 2.64 -12.12
CA THR A 358 -23.69 2.88 -11.97
C THR A 358 -23.30 3.32 -10.56
N SER A 359 -24.31 3.56 -9.71
CA SER A 359 -24.12 3.86 -8.30
C SER A 359 -23.65 2.61 -7.59
N VAL A 360 -22.66 2.77 -6.71
CA VAL A 360 -22.23 1.74 -5.76
C VAL A 360 -22.74 2.16 -4.40
N CYS A 361 -23.17 1.23 -3.55
CA CYS A 361 -23.30 1.52 -2.12
C CYS A 361 -22.16 0.83 -1.39
N GLY A 362 -21.19 1.61 -0.93
CA GLY A 362 -19.96 1.05 -0.40
C GLY A 362 -19.15 0.35 -1.49
N ALA A 363 -17.86 0.62 -1.55
CA ALA A 363 -16.94 -0.31 -2.18
C ALA A 363 -15.62 -0.17 -1.46
N SER A 364 -15.13 -1.28 -0.93
CA SER A 364 -13.83 -1.36 -0.29
C SER A 364 -12.70 -1.18 -1.31
N GLY A 365 -11.51 -0.90 -0.80
CA GLY A 365 -10.33 -0.49 -1.56
C GLY A 365 -9.69 0.77 -0.97
N ASN A 366 -8.63 1.24 -1.62
CA ASN A 366 -8.03 2.54 -1.32
C ASN A 366 -8.07 3.41 -2.58
N PRO A 367 -9.12 4.22 -2.78
CA PRO A 367 -10.10 4.65 -1.76
C PRO A 367 -11.29 3.71 -1.55
N VAL A 368 -11.90 3.79 -0.36
CA VAL A 368 -13.27 3.33 -0.08
C VAL A 368 -14.25 4.27 -0.78
N ARG A 369 -15.19 3.74 -1.54
CA ARG A 369 -16.20 4.52 -2.26
C ARG A 369 -17.51 4.58 -1.49
N LEU A 370 -17.82 5.77 -0.99
CA LEU A 370 -19.09 6.07 -0.34
C LEU A 370 -20.03 6.65 -1.38
N GLY A 371 -20.93 5.82 -1.90
CA GLY A 371 -21.85 6.23 -2.96
C GLY A 371 -22.75 7.40 -2.57
N TRP A 372 -23.06 8.23 -3.55
CA TRP A 372 -24.12 9.24 -3.49
C TRP A 372 -24.84 9.27 -4.84
N LEU A 373 -26.14 8.93 -4.86
CA LEU A 373 -26.95 9.05 -6.06
C LEU A 373 -27.56 10.45 -6.17
N TRP A 374 -27.08 11.23 -7.14
CA TRP A 374 -27.55 12.57 -7.42
C TRP A 374 -29.04 12.58 -7.76
N GLY A 375 -29.80 13.53 -7.19
CA GLY A 375 -31.23 13.68 -7.42
C GLY A 375 -32.08 12.60 -6.75
N GLN A 376 -31.47 11.65 -6.04
CA GLN A 376 -32.12 10.69 -5.15
C GLN A 376 -31.43 10.66 -3.77
N PRO A 377 -31.13 11.84 -3.17
CA PRO A 377 -30.28 11.94 -1.99
C PRO A 377 -30.83 11.12 -0.83
N GLU A 378 -32.15 11.13 -0.62
CA GLU A 378 -32.84 10.49 0.50
C GLU A 378 -32.82 8.95 0.53
N HIS A 379 -32.36 8.29 -0.55
CA HIS A 379 -32.42 6.84 -0.65
C HIS A 379 -31.10 6.13 -0.91
N ASN A 380 -30.04 6.81 -1.36
CA ASN A 380 -28.81 6.14 -1.81
C ASN A 380 -27.55 6.97 -1.49
N SER A 381 -27.28 7.20 -0.20
CA SER A 381 -25.96 7.67 0.25
C SER A 381 -25.38 6.70 1.25
N CYS A 382 -24.11 6.32 1.09
CA CYS A 382 -23.40 5.44 2.02
C CYS A 382 -22.39 6.22 2.89
N TYR A 383 -22.45 7.56 2.83
CA TYR A 383 -21.77 8.47 3.74
C TYR A 383 -22.68 8.93 4.89
N ILE A 384 -23.93 9.27 4.59
CA ILE A 384 -24.95 9.68 5.57
C ILE A 384 -26.25 8.90 5.38
N ILE A 385 -26.97 8.68 6.47
CA ILE A 385 -28.41 8.40 6.40
C ILE A 385 -29.05 9.72 5.99
N ASN A 386 -29.48 9.80 4.75
CA ASN A 386 -29.89 11.07 4.18
C ASN A 386 -31.39 11.34 4.32
N ASP A 387 -31.97 10.91 5.44
CA ASP A 387 -33.33 11.27 5.83
C ASP A 387 -33.33 12.73 6.35
N PRO A 388 -34.10 13.65 5.76
CA PRO A 388 -34.22 15.02 6.26
C PRO A 388 -34.61 15.12 7.75
N ALA A 389 -35.32 14.14 8.29
CA ALA A 389 -35.73 14.10 9.70
C ALA A 389 -34.67 13.49 10.63
N ASN A 390 -33.73 12.70 10.11
CA ASN A 390 -32.76 11.94 10.90
C ASN A 390 -31.39 11.90 10.21
N ARG A 391 -30.90 13.05 9.76
CA ARG A 391 -29.66 13.12 8.99
C ARG A 391 -28.45 12.92 9.91
N ARG A 392 -27.76 11.79 9.74
CA ARG A 392 -26.57 11.41 10.53
C ARG A 392 -25.60 10.56 9.69
N PRO A 393 -24.34 10.37 10.11
CA PRO A 393 -23.39 9.54 9.37
C PRO A 393 -23.79 8.05 9.29
N GLN A 394 -23.43 7.39 8.18
CA GLN A 394 -23.57 5.94 8.00
C GLN A 394 -22.40 5.19 8.67
N TRP A 395 -22.31 5.26 10.00
CA TRP A 395 -21.17 4.70 10.75
C TRP A 395 -20.86 3.24 10.46
N PHE A 396 -21.89 2.39 10.44
CA PHE A 396 -21.72 0.97 10.17
C PHE A 396 -21.09 0.75 8.80
N VAL A 397 -21.64 1.36 7.75
CA VAL A 397 -21.10 1.23 6.38
C VAL A 397 -19.67 1.71 6.29
N MET A 398 -19.37 2.92 6.76
CA MET A 398 -17.99 3.45 6.69
C MET A 398 -16.98 2.54 7.37
N TRP A 399 -17.32 1.97 8.53
CA TRP A 399 -16.40 1.11 9.28
C TRP A 399 -16.39 -0.33 8.78
N HIS A 400 -17.48 -0.80 8.18
CA HIS A 400 -17.57 -2.08 7.51
C HIS A 400 -16.68 -2.10 6.26
N GLU A 401 -16.74 -1.07 5.42
CA GLU A 401 -15.87 -0.98 4.22
C GLU A 401 -14.39 -0.89 4.56
N LEU A 402 -14.06 -0.25 5.70
CA LEU A 402 -12.70 -0.32 6.25
C LEU A 402 -12.32 -1.75 6.66
N GLY A 403 -13.26 -2.51 7.21
CA GLY A 403 -13.07 -3.91 7.62
C GLY A 403 -12.60 -4.79 6.47
N HIS A 404 -13.22 -4.65 5.29
CA HIS A 404 -12.78 -5.33 4.07
C HIS A 404 -11.31 -5.04 3.73
N ASN A 405 -10.84 -3.80 3.91
CA ASN A 405 -9.45 -3.47 3.60
C ASN A 405 -8.45 -4.19 4.52
N PHE A 406 -8.82 -4.42 5.78
CA PHE A 406 -7.99 -5.17 6.70
C PHE A 406 -8.09 -6.69 6.45
N THR A 407 -9.27 -7.23 6.20
CA THR A 407 -9.43 -8.68 5.96
C THR A 407 -8.84 -9.09 4.62
N CYS A 408 -9.14 -8.39 3.52
CA CYS A 408 -8.63 -8.68 2.19
C CYS A 408 -7.12 -8.42 2.04
N SER A 409 -6.52 -7.66 2.97
CA SER A 409 -5.07 -7.47 3.01
C SER A 409 -4.26 -8.70 3.40
N CYS A 410 -4.92 -9.69 3.99
CA CYS A 410 -4.28 -10.83 4.59
C CYS A 410 -4.39 -12.04 3.68
N ASN A 411 -3.26 -12.68 3.41
CA ASN A 411 -3.16 -13.88 2.58
C ASN A 411 -3.96 -15.05 3.17
N ALA A 412 -3.89 -15.27 4.49
CA ALA A 412 -4.68 -16.30 5.15
C ALA A 412 -6.19 -16.05 5.02
N PHE A 413 -6.65 -14.81 5.17
CA PHE A 413 -8.05 -14.44 4.93
C PHE A 413 -8.46 -14.71 3.48
N ASN A 414 -7.65 -14.31 2.50
CA ASN A 414 -7.90 -14.63 1.10
C ASN A 414 -8.01 -16.16 0.91
N MET A 415 -7.08 -16.97 1.43
CA MET A 415 -7.20 -18.43 1.31
C MET A 415 -8.49 -18.98 1.94
N PHE A 416 -8.94 -18.42 3.06
CA PHE A 416 -10.21 -18.77 3.68
C PHE A 416 -11.43 -18.39 2.83
N LEU A 417 -11.38 -17.23 2.16
CA LEU A 417 -12.46 -16.71 1.31
C LEU A 417 -12.44 -17.25 -0.12
N TRP A 418 -11.50 -18.11 -0.51
CA TRP A 418 -11.37 -18.60 -1.89
C TRP A 418 -11.66 -20.11 -2.00
N THR A 419 -12.83 -20.52 -1.50
CA THR A 419 -13.34 -21.89 -1.62
C THR A 419 -14.16 -22.10 -2.90
N PRO A 420 -14.59 -23.34 -3.24
CA PRO A 420 -15.46 -23.59 -4.39
C PRO A 420 -16.86 -22.97 -4.33
N SER A 421 -17.27 -22.32 -3.22
CA SER A 421 -18.59 -21.71 -3.07
C SER A 421 -18.53 -20.18 -3.04
N PRO A 422 -18.80 -19.50 -4.16
CA PRO A 422 -18.84 -18.03 -4.21
C PRO A 422 -19.80 -17.41 -3.20
N GLN A 423 -20.95 -18.05 -2.94
CA GLN A 423 -21.93 -17.57 -1.97
C GLN A 423 -21.35 -17.48 -0.56
N HIS A 424 -20.77 -18.58 -0.03
CA HIS A 424 -20.20 -18.58 1.31
C HIS A 424 -18.96 -17.70 1.42
N ASN A 425 -18.17 -17.61 0.34
CA ASN A 425 -17.06 -16.66 0.26
C ASN A 425 -17.55 -15.22 0.45
N THR A 426 -18.67 -14.83 -0.18
CA THR A 426 -19.31 -13.53 0.06
C THR A 426 -19.85 -13.43 1.49
N THR A 427 -20.61 -14.41 1.98
CA THR A 427 -21.15 -14.42 3.36
C THR A 427 -20.05 -14.17 4.40
N TYR A 428 -18.95 -14.90 4.33
CA TYR A 428 -17.83 -14.72 5.27
C TYR A 428 -17.08 -13.40 5.04
N GLY A 429 -16.90 -12.97 3.78
CA GLY A 429 -16.25 -11.70 3.46
C GLY A 429 -16.99 -10.53 4.10
N GLU A 430 -18.29 -10.44 3.88
CA GLU A 430 -19.15 -9.40 4.45
C GLU A 430 -19.23 -9.51 5.98
N GLY A 431 -19.48 -10.71 6.53
CA GLY A 431 -19.62 -10.88 7.98
C GLY A 431 -18.33 -10.59 8.77
N LEU A 432 -17.15 -10.90 8.20
CA LEU A 432 -15.88 -10.57 8.85
C LEU A 432 -15.54 -9.07 8.74
N ALA A 433 -15.98 -8.39 7.69
CA ALA A 433 -15.89 -6.94 7.58
C ALA A 433 -16.81 -6.24 8.60
N SER A 434 -18.06 -6.71 8.72
CA SER A 434 -19.00 -6.31 9.77
C SER A 434 -18.42 -6.53 11.17
N LEU A 435 -17.76 -7.67 11.41
CA LEU A 435 -17.09 -7.94 12.67
C LEU A 435 -16.01 -6.89 13.00
N GLY A 436 -15.23 -6.45 11.99
CA GLY A 436 -14.26 -5.37 12.14
C GLY A 436 -14.92 -4.04 12.55
N ALA A 437 -16.06 -3.71 11.94
CA ALA A 437 -16.85 -2.54 12.30
C ALA A 437 -17.37 -2.62 13.74
N LEU A 438 -17.94 -3.78 14.12
CA LEU A 438 -18.45 -4.02 15.47
C LEU A 438 -17.32 -3.96 16.50
N TRP A 439 -16.16 -4.57 16.23
CA TRP A 439 -14.97 -4.46 17.07
C TRP A 439 -14.61 -2.99 17.34
N SER A 440 -14.59 -2.17 16.28
CA SER A 440 -14.28 -0.73 16.37
C SER A 440 -15.26 0.01 17.26
N TRP A 441 -16.55 -0.26 17.09
CA TRP A 441 -17.60 0.30 17.92
C TRP A 441 -17.43 -0.08 19.38
N ARG A 442 -17.20 -1.36 19.68
CA ARG A 442 -16.99 -1.80 21.06
C ARG A 442 -15.70 -1.22 21.65
N MET A 443 -14.64 -1.06 20.86
CA MET A 443 -13.45 -0.31 21.30
C MET A 443 -13.79 1.14 21.67
N ALA A 444 -14.57 1.82 20.85
CA ALA A 444 -14.96 3.22 21.08
C ALA A 444 -15.93 3.42 22.27
N MET A 445 -16.76 2.41 22.58
CA MET A 445 -17.76 2.47 23.64
C MET A 445 -17.27 1.92 24.98
N ASP A 446 -16.59 0.78 24.99
CA ASP A 446 -16.22 0.11 26.24
C ASP A 446 -14.94 0.65 26.85
N TYR A 447 -14.18 1.41 26.06
CA TYR A 447 -12.87 1.93 26.46
C TYR A 447 -12.78 3.44 26.33
N PRO A 448 -11.93 4.09 27.13
CA PRO A 448 -11.62 5.51 27.01
C PRO A 448 -11.30 5.91 25.57
N SER A 449 -12.12 6.79 25.04
CA SER A 449 -11.97 7.44 23.74
C SER A 449 -11.97 8.96 23.94
N ASP A 450 -11.34 9.68 23.02
CA ASP A 450 -11.34 11.14 22.96
C ASP A 450 -12.51 11.70 22.11
N LEU A 451 -13.42 10.82 21.66
CA LEU A 451 -14.61 11.18 20.90
C LEU A 451 -15.56 12.06 21.74
N GLY A 452 -16.08 13.10 21.12
CA GLY A 452 -17.13 13.93 21.70
C GLY A 452 -18.40 13.15 22.04
N ALA A 453 -19.12 13.61 23.06
CA ALA A 453 -20.32 12.92 23.55
C ALA A 453 -21.42 12.76 22.49
N MET A 454 -21.52 13.70 21.54
CA MET A 454 -22.48 13.61 20.44
C MET A 454 -22.13 12.48 19.47
N ALA A 455 -20.90 12.50 18.94
CA ALA A 455 -20.40 11.46 18.04
C ALA A 455 -20.54 10.08 18.67
N ARG A 456 -20.11 9.94 19.93
CA ARG A 456 -20.17 8.67 20.66
C ARG A 456 -21.60 8.16 20.83
N ALA A 457 -22.55 9.03 21.18
CA ALA A 457 -23.95 8.64 21.34
C ALA A 457 -24.61 8.24 20.01
N ASP A 458 -24.29 8.94 18.91
CA ASP A 458 -24.84 8.64 17.60
C ASP A 458 -24.29 7.35 17.01
N ILE A 459 -22.97 7.12 17.14
CA ILE A 459 -22.33 5.84 16.81
C ILE A 459 -23.01 4.71 17.58
N ASP A 460 -23.13 4.84 18.90
CA ASP A 460 -23.71 3.78 19.74
C ASP A 460 -25.15 3.46 19.33
N GLY A 461 -25.98 4.49 19.16
CA GLY A 461 -27.35 4.33 18.68
C GLY A 461 -27.43 3.67 17.31
N HIS A 462 -26.58 4.08 16.35
CA HIS A 462 -26.60 3.53 15.01
C HIS A 462 -26.20 2.05 14.96
N PHE A 463 -25.16 1.65 15.69
CA PHE A 463 -24.77 0.25 15.79
C PHE A 463 -25.80 -0.60 16.54
N CYS A 464 -26.51 -0.04 17.52
CA CYS A 464 -27.63 -0.73 18.18
C CYS A 464 -28.82 -0.98 17.23
N ASP A 465 -29.10 -0.07 16.29
CA ASP A 465 -30.15 -0.27 15.29
C ASP A 465 -29.81 -1.48 14.40
N TYR A 466 -28.58 -1.54 13.89
CA TYR A 466 -28.08 -2.69 13.11
C TYR A 466 -28.08 -3.99 13.91
N TRP A 467 -27.75 -3.93 15.20
CA TRP A 467 -27.83 -5.08 16.09
C TRP A 467 -29.23 -5.70 16.09
N GLY A 468 -30.27 -4.85 16.14
CA GLY A 468 -31.66 -5.31 16.03
C GLY A 468 -31.92 -6.03 14.71
N THR A 469 -31.49 -5.45 13.59
CA THR A 469 -31.64 -6.03 12.25
C THR A 469 -31.00 -7.42 12.13
N PHE A 470 -29.75 -7.59 12.54
CA PHE A 470 -29.07 -8.88 12.46
C PHE A 470 -29.65 -9.92 13.43
N SER A 471 -30.12 -9.49 14.59
CA SER A 471 -30.82 -10.36 15.53
C SER A 471 -32.14 -10.89 14.95
N ASP A 472 -32.89 -10.04 14.25
CA ASP A 472 -34.12 -10.43 13.57
C ASP A 472 -33.84 -11.39 12.40
N ALA A 473 -32.80 -11.12 11.60
CA ALA A 473 -32.37 -12.00 10.51
C ALA A 473 -31.99 -13.40 11.03
N LEU A 474 -31.20 -13.48 12.11
CA LEU A 474 -30.85 -14.75 12.74
C LEU A 474 -32.08 -15.47 13.31
N ALA A 475 -33.02 -14.75 13.92
CA ALA A 475 -34.24 -15.33 14.45
C ALA A 475 -35.12 -15.94 13.34
N GLU A 476 -35.24 -15.24 12.20
CA GLU A 476 -35.93 -15.74 11.02
C GLU A 476 -35.23 -16.97 10.42
N TYR A 477 -33.91 -16.93 10.29
CA TYR A 477 -33.10 -18.07 9.84
C TYR A 477 -33.30 -19.31 10.74
N LYS A 478 -33.26 -19.11 12.06
CA LYS A 478 -33.52 -20.17 13.06
C LYS A 478 -34.93 -20.74 12.91
N ALA A 479 -35.94 -19.90 12.71
CA ALA A 479 -37.32 -20.32 12.50
C ALA A 479 -37.53 -21.09 11.19
N ASN A 480 -36.71 -20.80 10.16
CA ASN A 480 -36.77 -21.42 8.85
C ASN A 480 -35.90 -22.70 8.71
N GLY A 481 -35.46 -23.27 9.84
CA GLY A 481 -34.85 -24.60 9.88
C GLY A 481 -33.31 -24.62 9.86
N ARG A 482 -32.66 -23.45 9.79
CA ARG A 482 -31.19 -23.30 9.88
C ARG A 482 -30.45 -24.05 8.78
N ASP A 483 -30.89 -23.90 7.54
CA ASP A 483 -30.19 -24.48 6.40
C ASP A 483 -28.93 -23.67 6.11
N TYR A 484 -27.75 -24.24 6.36
CA TYR A 484 -26.48 -23.55 6.12
C TYR A 484 -26.32 -23.11 4.66
N ALA A 485 -26.94 -23.80 3.69
CA ALA A 485 -26.90 -23.39 2.28
C ALA A 485 -27.61 -22.05 2.03
N THR A 486 -28.47 -21.59 2.95
CA THR A 486 -29.18 -20.30 2.85
C THR A 486 -28.60 -19.25 3.79
N ILE A 487 -27.46 -19.50 4.45
CA ILE A 487 -26.83 -18.50 5.31
C ILE A 487 -26.34 -17.31 4.48
N ASP A 488 -26.61 -16.11 4.97
CA ASP A 488 -26.12 -14.85 4.42
C ASP A 488 -25.36 -14.05 5.49
N ALA A 489 -24.84 -12.89 5.07
CA ALA A 489 -24.02 -12.04 5.93
C ALA A 489 -24.77 -11.55 7.17
N ASP A 490 -26.05 -11.15 7.01
CA ASP A 490 -26.87 -10.63 8.11
C ASP A 490 -27.12 -11.71 9.18
N VAL A 491 -27.34 -12.95 8.75
CA VAL A 491 -27.46 -14.10 9.67
C VAL A 491 -26.13 -14.37 10.38
N LEU A 492 -25.00 -14.36 9.65
CA LEU A 492 -23.68 -14.57 10.22
C LEU A 492 -23.34 -13.48 11.25
N ASP A 493 -23.68 -12.22 10.96
CA ASP A 493 -23.52 -11.08 11.87
C ASP A 493 -24.35 -11.27 13.15
N GLY A 494 -25.58 -11.76 13.02
CA GLY A 494 -26.40 -12.13 14.18
C GLY A 494 -25.73 -13.21 15.05
N ILE A 495 -25.11 -14.22 14.44
CA ILE A 495 -24.37 -15.27 15.17
C ILE A 495 -23.18 -14.65 15.90
N LEU A 496 -22.37 -13.85 15.21
CA LEU A 496 -21.21 -13.17 15.78
C LEU A 496 -21.60 -12.27 16.97
N MET A 497 -22.76 -11.64 16.91
CA MET A 497 -23.34 -10.85 18.00
C MET A 497 -23.81 -11.69 19.19
N GLU A 498 -24.48 -12.83 18.99
CA GLU A 498 -24.80 -13.77 20.07
C GLU A 498 -23.52 -14.28 20.76
N MET A 499 -22.49 -14.59 19.96
CA MET A 499 -21.19 -15.03 20.44
C MET A 499 -20.49 -13.94 21.26
N TRP A 500 -20.57 -12.68 20.83
CA TRP A 500 -20.09 -11.57 21.65
C TRP A 500 -20.82 -11.44 22.97
N GLY A 501 -22.16 -11.49 22.95
CA GLY A 501 -22.97 -11.38 24.16
C GLY A 501 -22.58 -12.42 25.22
N THR A 502 -22.06 -13.56 24.76
CA THR A 502 -21.66 -14.69 25.59
C THR A 502 -20.18 -14.64 26.01
N TYR A 503 -19.25 -14.43 25.07
CA TYR A 503 -17.80 -14.56 25.28
C TYR A 503 -17.06 -13.22 25.40
N GLY A 504 -17.71 -12.12 25.03
CA GLY A 504 -17.16 -10.78 25.08
C GLY A 504 -16.01 -10.53 24.10
N VAL A 505 -15.36 -9.39 24.31
CA VAL A 505 -14.42 -8.78 23.36
C VAL A 505 -13.18 -9.58 23.02
N LYS A 506 -12.67 -10.35 23.97
CA LYS A 506 -11.47 -11.16 23.74
C LYS A 506 -11.71 -12.19 22.63
N CYS A 507 -12.91 -12.79 22.58
CA CYS A 507 -13.24 -13.81 21.60
C CYS A 507 -13.08 -13.29 20.16
N TRP A 508 -13.50 -12.06 19.87
CA TRP A 508 -13.32 -11.50 18.53
C TRP A 508 -11.86 -11.18 18.20
N PHE A 509 -11.10 -10.65 19.17
CA PHE A 509 -9.67 -10.42 18.98
C PHE A 509 -8.93 -11.73 18.68
N ASP A 510 -9.23 -12.78 19.43
CA ASP A 510 -8.66 -14.11 19.23
C ASP A 510 -9.07 -14.69 17.88
N LEU A 511 -10.34 -14.51 17.45
CA LEU A 511 -10.83 -14.99 16.16
C LEU A 511 -9.99 -14.43 15.01
N PHE A 512 -9.73 -13.11 15.00
CA PHE A 512 -8.86 -12.48 14.01
C PHE A 512 -7.43 -13.02 14.06
N SER A 513 -6.95 -13.41 15.24
CA SER A 513 -5.61 -13.99 15.42
C SER A 513 -5.45 -15.31 14.64
N THR A 514 -6.53 -16.04 14.41
CA THR A 514 -6.50 -17.29 13.63
C THR A 514 -6.11 -17.09 12.17
N PHE A 515 -6.09 -15.85 11.66
CA PHE A 515 -5.64 -15.52 10.31
C PHE A 515 -4.23 -14.91 10.28
N LEU A 516 -3.52 -14.88 11.41
CA LEU A 516 -2.16 -14.35 11.50
C LEU A 516 -1.12 -15.49 11.58
N PRO A 517 0.13 -15.24 11.11
CA PRO A 517 0.63 -14.01 10.48
C PRO A 517 0.01 -13.73 9.10
N SER A 518 -0.21 -12.45 8.77
CA SER A 518 -1.03 -12.07 7.61
C SER A 518 -0.47 -12.50 6.25
N GLN A 519 0.85 -12.72 6.16
CA GLN A 519 1.55 -13.14 4.94
C GLN A 519 1.60 -14.67 4.77
N GLU A 520 1.33 -15.43 5.84
CA GLU A 520 1.42 -16.88 5.80
C GLU A 520 0.14 -17.51 5.27
N ALA A 521 0.30 -18.63 4.57
CA ALA A 521 -0.81 -19.44 4.11
C ALA A 521 -1.54 -20.11 5.28
N ILE A 522 -2.83 -20.43 5.12
CA ILE A 522 -3.49 -21.39 5.99
C ILE A 522 -2.88 -22.77 5.70
N PRO A 523 -2.30 -23.48 6.69
CA PRO A 523 -1.62 -24.76 6.48
C PRO A 523 -2.59 -25.93 6.23
N VAL A 524 -3.88 -25.64 6.02
CA VAL A 524 -4.94 -26.59 5.70
C VAL A 524 -5.61 -26.16 4.39
N ALA A 525 -5.79 -27.09 3.45
CA ALA A 525 -6.46 -26.80 2.19
C ALA A 525 -7.96 -26.52 2.40
N MET A 526 -8.41 -25.31 2.07
CA MET A 526 -9.81 -24.89 2.09
C MET A 526 -10.53 -25.27 0.78
N ASP A 527 -10.61 -26.57 0.50
CA ASP A 527 -11.12 -27.13 -0.77
C ASP A 527 -12.60 -27.55 -0.76
N SER A 528 -13.31 -27.32 0.36
CA SER A 528 -14.75 -27.58 0.48
C SER A 528 -15.44 -26.56 1.39
N VAL A 529 -16.76 -26.45 1.23
CA VAL A 529 -17.60 -25.60 2.09
C VAL A 529 -17.59 -26.10 3.53
N GLU A 530 -17.57 -27.43 3.72
CA GLU A 530 -17.53 -28.07 5.03
C GLU A 530 -16.24 -27.73 5.77
N LYS A 531 -15.07 -27.72 5.10
CA LYS A 531 -13.80 -27.33 5.73
C LYS A 531 -13.75 -25.84 6.07
N GLN A 532 -14.34 -24.97 5.24
CA GLN A 532 -14.45 -23.54 5.53
C GLN A 532 -15.30 -23.30 6.79
N ALA A 533 -16.47 -23.94 6.86
CA ALA A 533 -17.32 -23.90 8.05
C ALA A 533 -16.59 -24.47 9.28
N THR A 534 -15.89 -25.60 9.12
CA THR A 534 -15.10 -26.23 10.18
C THR A 534 -13.99 -25.31 10.68
N TRP A 535 -13.28 -24.61 9.79
CA TRP A 535 -12.29 -23.61 10.17
C TRP A 535 -12.91 -22.49 11.00
N PHE A 536 -14.03 -21.92 10.54
CA PHE A 536 -14.71 -20.86 11.27
C PHE A 536 -15.16 -21.31 12.67
N VAL A 537 -15.78 -22.48 12.78
CA VAL A 537 -16.25 -23.03 14.07
C VAL A 537 -15.08 -23.38 14.99
N ALA A 538 -13.99 -23.93 14.45
CA ALA A 538 -12.78 -24.20 15.23
C ALA A 538 -12.12 -22.90 15.72
N ALA A 539 -12.07 -21.87 14.87
CA ALA A 539 -11.55 -20.55 15.22
C ALA A 539 -12.39 -19.90 16.32
N MET A 540 -13.72 -19.98 16.24
CA MET A 540 -14.63 -19.55 17.30
C MET A 540 -14.44 -20.37 18.59
N SER A 541 -14.24 -21.68 18.48
CA SER A 541 -14.02 -22.57 19.63
C SER A 541 -12.72 -22.23 20.38
N ALA A 542 -11.61 -22.06 19.64
CA ALA A 542 -10.32 -21.65 20.19
C ALA A 542 -10.41 -20.29 20.88
N SER A 543 -11.14 -19.36 20.27
CA SER A 543 -11.33 -17.99 20.76
C SER A 543 -12.23 -17.91 22.00
N ALA A 544 -13.25 -18.76 22.07
CA ALA A 544 -14.13 -18.89 23.23
C ALA A 544 -13.47 -19.67 24.38
N GLY A 545 -12.49 -20.52 24.07
CA GLY A 545 -11.84 -21.42 25.02
C GLY A 545 -12.67 -22.66 25.35
N GLU A 546 -13.65 -23.02 24.52
CA GLU A 546 -14.45 -24.24 24.63
C GLU A 546 -14.87 -24.78 23.25
N ASP A 547 -15.23 -26.06 23.18
CA ASP A 547 -15.64 -26.71 21.92
C ASP A 547 -17.09 -26.32 21.58
N LEU A 548 -17.28 -25.56 20.49
CA LEU A 548 -18.58 -25.03 20.09
C LEU A 548 -19.27 -25.85 18.98
N ARG A 549 -18.76 -27.03 18.61
CA ARG A 549 -19.35 -27.82 17.50
C ARG A 549 -20.82 -28.12 17.71
N GLU A 550 -21.19 -28.65 18.89
CA GLU A 550 -22.59 -29.00 19.18
C GLU A 550 -23.49 -27.76 19.05
N LEU A 551 -23.06 -26.62 19.59
CA LEU A 551 -23.78 -25.35 19.46
C LEU A 551 -23.97 -24.94 18.00
N PHE A 552 -22.90 -24.95 17.21
CA PHE A 552 -22.95 -24.51 15.82
C PHE A 552 -23.77 -25.44 14.93
N VAL A 553 -23.75 -26.75 15.20
CA VAL A 553 -24.61 -27.72 14.51
C VAL A 553 -26.06 -27.53 14.92
N ASP A 554 -26.36 -27.50 16.21
CA ASP A 554 -27.74 -27.57 16.72
C ASP A 554 -28.48 -26.22 16.61
N GLU A 555 -27.80 -25.10 16.84
CA GLU A 555 -28.41 -23.76 16.85
C GLU A 555 -28.26 -23.00 15.53
N TYR A 556 -27.20 -23.28 14.76
CA TYR A 556 -26.88 -22.53 13.54
C TYR A 556 -26.78 -23.38 12.27
N GLY A 557 -26.85 -24.72 12.37
CA GLY A 557 -26.88 -25.62 11.21
C GLY A 557 -25.55 -25.79 10.48
N PHE A 558 -24.42 -25.37 11.05
CA PHE A 558 -23.12 -25.44 10.38
C PHE A 558 -22.67 -26.88 10.13
N PRO A 559 -22.16 -27.21 8.93
CA PRO A 559 -21.53 -28.49 8.68
C PRO A 559 -20.14 -28.55 9.35
N ILE A 560 -19.81 -29.70 9.94
CA ILE A 560 -18.49 -29.96 10.54
C ILE A 560 -17.85 -31.17 9.87
N ASP A 561 -16.65 -30.97 9.34
CA ASP A 561 -15.75 -32.03 8.88
C ASP A 561 -14.98 -32.59 10.08
N GLU A 562 -15.51 -33.67 10.66
CA GLU A 562 -14.93 -34.35 11.82
C GLU A 562 -13.54 -34.95 11.55
N ASP A 563 -13.23 -35.28 10.29
CA ASP A 563 -11.92 -35.81 9.91
C ASP A 563 -10.87 -34.68 9.86
N ALA A 564 -11.25 -33.49 9.40
CA ALA A 564 -10.38 -32.31 9.36
C ALA A 564 -10.26 -31.57 10.71
N TRP A 565 -11.23 -31.74 11.61
CA TRP A 565 -11.30 -31.01 12.88
C TRP A 565 -10.00 -31.04 13.72
N PRO A 566 -9.34 -32.19 13.97
CA PRO A 566 -8.16 -32.22 14.85
C PRO A 566 -6.99 -31.40 14.29
N GLU A 567 -6.80 -31.41 12.96
CA GLU A 567 -5.75 -30.66 12.29
C GLU A 567 -6.07 -29.15 12.33
N ILE A 568 -7.28 -28.77 11.92
CA ILE A 568 -7.74 -27.39 11.93
C ILE A 568 -7.66 -26.81 13.35
N MET A 569 -8.20 -27.52 14.35
CA MET A 569 -8.23 -27.07 15.74
C MET A 569 -6.82 -26.85 16.30
N SER A 570 -5.87 -27.72 15.95
CA SER A 570 -4.46 -27.54 16.35
C SER A 570 -3.88 -26.24 15.82
N VAL A 571 -4.14 -25.91 14.55
CA VAL A 571 -3.62 -24.70 13.90
C VAL A 571 -4.26 -23.43 14.48
N VAL A 572 -5.58 -23.40 14.60
CA VAL A 572 -6.28 -22.21 15.14
C VAL A 572 -5.91 -21.97 16.59
N GLN A 573 -5.76 -23.02 17.42
CA GLN A 573 -5.34 -22.86 18.81
C GLN A 573 -3.93 -22.30 18.93
N GLU A 574 -2.98 -22.81 18.13
CA GLU A 574 -1.61 -22.28 18.09
C GLU A 574 -1.61 -20.78 17.74
N ARG A 575 -2.42 -20.37 16.77
CA ARG A 575 -2.53 -18.95 16.35
C ARG A 575 -3.17 -18.06 17.41
N VAL A 576 -4.19 -18.54 18.12
CA VAL A 576 -4.78 -17.84 19.28
C VAL A 576 -3.73 -17.70 20.40
N ASP A 577 -3.03 -18.78 20.73
CA ASP A 577 -2.02 -18.80 21.80
C ASP A 577 -0.80 -17.94 21.48
N ALA A 578 -0.45 -17.78 20.19
CA ALA A 578 0.68 -16.99 19.73
C ALA A 578 0.46 -15.48 19.87
N ARG A 579 -0.80 -15.01 19.92
CA ARG A 579 -1.11 -13.59 19.99
C ARG A 579 -1.48 -13.18 21.41
N ASP A 580 -0.54 -12.52 22.08
CA ASP A 580 -0.77 -11.96 23.40
C ASP A 580 -1.93 -10.94 23.36
N PHE A 581 -3.09 -11.33 23.87
CA PHE A 581 -4.11 -10.38 24.29
C PHE A 581 -3.58 -9.70 25.55
N TYR A 582 -3.05 -8.48 25.43
CA TYR A 582 -2.63 -7.70 26.59
C TYR A 582 -3.85 -7.42 27.47
N SER A 583 -4.12 -8.32 28.41
CA SER A 583 -5.10 -8.12 29.46
C SER A 583 -4.63 -6.96 30.32
N VAL A 584 -5.32 -5.84 30.15
CA VAL A 584 -5.21 -4.72 31.07
C VAL A 584 -6.28 -4.96 32.13
N GLY A 585 -5.89 -4.90 33.40
CA GLY A 585 -6.75 -5.31 34.51
C GLY A 585 -8.12 -4.60 34.47
N VAL A 586 -9.15 -5.28 34.98
CA VAL A 586 -10.51 -4.75 35.10
C VAL A 586 -10.49 -3.28 35.55
N GLY A 587 -10.87 -2.37 34.66
CA GLY A 587 -10.89 -0.92 34.89
C GLY A 587 -9.78 -0.10 34.20
N GLU A 588 -8.90 -0.71 33.43
CA GLU A 588 -7.90 -0.03 32.60
C GLU A 588 -7.95 -0.57 31.15
N THR A 589 -7.94 0.34 30.18
CA THR A 589 -8.00 0.15 28.71
C THR A 589 -6.86 -0.73 28.17
N PRO A 590 -7.00 -1.46 27.05
CA PRO A 590 -5.91 -1.75 26.12
C PRO A 590 -5.39 -0.45 25.48
N ALA A 591 -4.82 0.44 26.30
CA ALA A 591 -4.09 1.64 25.88
C ALA A 591 -2.73 1.30 25.25
N VAL A 592 -2.41 0.01 25.06
CA VAL A 592 -1.08 -0.47 24.70
C VAL A 592 -0.84 -0.49 23.19
N VAL A 593 -1.88 -0.40 22.33
CA VAL A 593 -1.68 -0.61 20.88
C VAL A 593 -2.20 0.53 19.98
N VAL A 594 -3.17 1.35 20.44
CA VAL A 594 -3.73 2.46 19.63
C VAL A 594 -2.79 3.64 19.48
N ALA A 595 -1.93 3.93 20.46
CA ALA A 595 -1.16 5.18 20.48
C ALA A 595 0.34 5.03 20.15
N GLY A 596 0.73 3.90 19.55
CA GLY A 596 2.05 3.74 18.96
C GLY A 596 3.22 3.67 19.95
N ALA A 597 2.99 3.31 21.22
CA ALA A 597 4.08 3.06 22.16
C ALA A 597 3.86 1.75 22.94
N ARG A 598 4.87 0.87 23.01
CA ARG A 598 4.80 -0.41 23.77
C ARG A 598 5.97 -0.59 24.72
N LEU A 599 5.73 -1.26 25.83
CA LEU A 599 6.75 -1.60 26.83
C LEU A 599 7.32 -3.01 26.56
N LEU A 600 8.63 -3.13 26.35
CA LEU A 600 9.30 -4.40 26.07
C LEU A 600 9.47 -5.25 27.33
N PRO A 601 9.68 -6.57 27.21
CA PRO A 601 10.00 -7.41 28.35
C PRO A 601 11.28 -6.91 29.01
N ASN A 602 11.29 -6.84 30.34
CA ASN A 602 12.52 -6.59 31.06
C ASN A 602 13.39 -7.86 31.00
N VAL A 603 14.68 -7.71 30.72
CA VAL A 603 15.61 -8.85 30.60
C VAL A 603 16.78 -8.66 31.57
N PRO A 604 17.06 -9.65 32.45
CA PRO A 604 16.29 -10.89 32.68
C PRO A 604 14.98 -10.67 33.46
N ASN A 605 14.07 -11.65 33.44
CA ASN A 605 12.93 -11.75 34.36
C ASN A 605 12.65 -13.24 34.65
N PRO A 606 12.80 -13.74 35.89
CA PRO A 606 13.22 -13.02 37.08
C PRO A 606 14.66 -12.50 37.03
N PHE A 607 14.97 -11.45 37.80
CA PHE A 607 16.31 -10.81 37.83
C PHE A 607 16.87 -10.67 39.25
N ASN A 608 18.20 -10.56 39.36
CA ASN A 608 18.93 -10.35 40.63
C ASN A 608 20.12 -9.40 40.49
N PRO A 609 20.11 -8.22 41.15
CA PRO A 609 18.98 -7.32 41.29
C PRO A 609 18.82 -6.42 40.05
N ARG A 610 19.55 -6.70 38.96
CA ARG A 610 19.63 -5.84 37.78
C ARG A 610 18.81 -6.38 36.61
N THR A 611 17.99 -5.53 36.00
CA THR A 611 17.27 -5.81 34.75
C THR A 611 17.34 -4.62 33.81
N ALA A 612 17.48 -4.90 32.51
CA ALA A 612 17.27 -3.90 31.48
C ALA A 612 15.79 -3.75 31.17
N VAL A 613 15.38 -2.54 30.80
CA VAL A 613 14.02 -2.17 30.42
C VAL A 613 14.07 -1.43 29.09
N GLY A 614 13.22 -1.87 28.15
CA GLY A 614 13.08 -1.21 26.85
C GLY A 614 11.62 -0.88 26.52
N PHE A 615 11.42 -0.06 25.50
CA PHE A 615 10.12 0.30 24.94
C PHE A 615 10.27 0.69 23.47
N VAL A 616 9.15 0.79 22.75
CA VAL A 616 9.10 1.27 21.35
C VAL A 616 8.17 2.47 21.30
N LEU A 617 8.53 3.46 20.49
CA LEU A 617 7.73 4.65 20.17
C LEU A 617 7.58 4.77 18.64
N LYS A 618 6.37 4.97 18.12
CA LYS A 618 6.10 5.25 16.70
C LYS A 618 6.38 6.70 16.34
N ARG A 619 6.25 7.61 17.29
CA ARG A 619 6.55 9.05 17.17
C ARG A 619 7.30 9.54 18.40
N ALA A 620 7.98 10.68 18.29
CA ALA A 620 8.59 11.32 19.43
C ALA A 620 7.52 11.64 20.50
N ALA A 621 7.84 11.41 21.77
CA ALA A 621 6.94 11.64 22.89
C ALA A 621 7.72 11.88 24.19
N TRP A 622 7.14 12.65 25.11
CA TRP A 622 7.62 12.70 26.50
C TRP A 622 7.29 11.39 27.21
N VAL A 623 8.29 10.65 27.68
CA VAL A 623 8.12 9.35 28.34
C VAL A 623 8.48 9.43 29.82
N THR A 624 7.53 9.06 30.68
CA THR A 624 7.76 8.81 32.11
C THR A 624 7.72 7.30 32.37
N LEU A 625 8.79 6.77 32.95
CA LEU A 625 8.93 5.33 33.28
C LEU A 625 9.21 5.16 34.77
N GLY A 626 8.40 4.37 35.47
CA GLY A 626 8.50 4.15 36.91
C GLY A 626 8.32 2.69 37.31
N VAL A 627 8.96 2.32 38.42
CA VAL A 627 8.82 1.01 39.08
C VAL A 627 7.95 1.19 40.31
N TYR A 628 6.95 0.33 40.47
CA TYR A 628 5.94 0.39 41.53
C TYR A 628 5.90 -0.93 42.30
N ASP A 629 5.61 -0.86 43.60
CA ASP A 629 5.36 -2.06 44.42
C ASP A 629 3.91 -2.57 44.24
N VAL A 630 3.60 -3.72 44.84
CA VAL A 630 2.26 -4.33 44.76
C VAL A 630 1.14 -3.50 45.38
N ARG A 631 1.46 -2.44 46.13
CA ARG A 631 0.48 -1.49 46.69
C ARG A 631 0.31 -0.26 45.80
N GLY A 632 0.94 -0.23 44.62
CA GLY A 632 0.90 0.89 43.69
C GLY A 632 1.77 2.07 44.12
N ARG A 633 2.68 1.91 45.09
CA ARG A 633 3.59 2.98 45.50
C ARG A 633 4.80 3.00 44.58
N LEU A 634 5.16 4.18 44.10
CA LEU A 634 6.38 4.40 43.30
C LEU A 634 7.61 4.06 44.15
N VAL A 635 8.42 3.13 43.63
CA VAL A 635 9.69 2.67 44.21
C VAL A 635 10.84 3.47 43.59
N ARG A 636 10.85 3.59 42.26
CA ARG A 636 11.89 4.33 41.54
C ARG A 636 11.37 4.91 40.24
N ARG A 637 11.75 6.15 39.90
CA ARG A 637 11.60 6.67 38.53
C ARG A 637 12.85 6.34 37.72
N LEU A 638 12.67 5.68 36.59
CA LEU A 638 13.76 5.29 35.69
C LEU A 638 14.01 6.34 34.60
N LEU A 639 12.95 6.99 34.12
CA LEU A 639 12.99 7.95 33.02
C LEU A 639 11.89 9.00 33.18
N ASP A 640 12.15 10.22 32.72
CA ASP A 640 11.18 11.31 32.61
C ASP A 640 11.66 12.37 31.59
N VAL A 641 11.70 12.01 30.31
CA VAL A 641 12.29 12.84 29.24
C VAL A 641 11.58 12.65 27.91
N GLU A 642 11.73 13.62 27.00
CA GLU A 642 11.36 13.47 25.59
C GLU A 642 12.31 12.50 24.86
N ILE A 643 11.72 11.54 24.14
CA ILE A 643 12.46 10.53 23.37
C ILE A 643 11.88 10.45 21.96
N GLY A 644 12.75 10.37 20.96
CA GLY A 644 12.37 10.22 19.55
C GLY A 644 11.71 8.88 19.21
N ALA A 645 11.09 8.82 18.04
CA ALA A 645 10.57 7.57 17.48
C ALA A 645 11.66 6.49 17.38
N GLY A 646 11.26 5.23 17.45
CA GLY A 646 12.15 4.07 17.34
C GLY A 646 12.00 3.07 18.47
N GLU A 647 12.75 1.98 18.35
CA GLU A 647 12.84 0.94 19.37
C GLU A 647 14.06 1.18 20.29
N HIS A 648 13.80 1.28 21.59
CA HIS A 648 14.77 1.61 22.61
C HIS A 648 15.02 0.38 23.49
N ARG A 649 15.74 -0.61 22.95
CA ARG A 649 16.19 -1.79 23.70
C ARG A 649 17.27 -1.33 24.69
N ASP A 650 17.08 -1.59 25.98
CA ASP A 650 17.97 -1.14 27.07
C ASP A 650 17.96 0.36 27.39
N ALA A 651 16.85 1.05 27.08
CA ALA A 651 16.65 2.45 27.42
C ALA A 651 16.95 2.80 28.89
N CYS A 652 16.64 1.89 29.80
CA CYS A 652 16.83 2.07 31.24
C CYS A 652 17.29 0.78 31.93
N ILE A 653 17.99 0.94 33.04
CA ILE A 653 18.41 -0.17 33.90
C ILE A 653 17.86 0.08 35.29
N TRP A 654 17.12 -0.90 35.81
CA TRP A 654 16.81 -0.95 37.24
C TRP A 654 17.77 -1.89 37.95
N ASP A 655 18.36 -1.42 39.03
CA ASP A 655 19.36 -2.12 39.85
C ASP A 655 18.79 -2.66 41.17
N GLY A 656 17.46 -2.65 41.31
CA GLY A 656 16.77 -3.08 42.52
C GLY A 656 16.91 -2.11 43.70
N GLN A 657 17.18 -0.83 43.44
CA GLN A 657 17.16 0.23 44.46
C GLN A 657 15.96 1.19 44.28
N ASP A 658 15.51 1.80 45.37
CA ASP A 658 14.53 2.89 45.35
C ASP A 658 15.19 4.26 45.06
N ASP A 659 14.38 5.32 44.96
CA ASP A 659 14.87 6.69 44.71
C ASP A 659 15.82 7.23 45.82
N GLN A 660 15.88 6.58 46.98
CA GLN A 660 16.76 6.94 48.11
C GLN A 660 18.03 6.08 48.14
N GLY A 661 18.27 5.24 47.13
CA GLY A 661 19.42 4.33 47.07
C GLY A 661 19.31 3.15 48.04
N ARG A 662 18.11 2.85 48.56
CA ARG A 662 17.89 1.70 49.43
C ARG A 662 17.53 0.49 48.59
N ALA A 663 18.06 -0.66 48.99
CA ALA A 663 17.73 -1.94 48.41
C ALA A 663 16.22 -2.25 48.51
N ALA A 664 15.59 -2.49 47.37
CA ALA A 664 14.25 -3.07 47.29
C ALA A 664 14.29 -4.57 47.67
N THR A 665 13.20 -5.07 48.23
CA THR A 665 13.07 -6.49 48.66
C THR A 665 12.80 -7.41 47.48
N SER A 666 13.12 -8.70 47.58
CA SER A 666 12.65 -9.69 46.60
C SER A 666 11.11 -9.69 46.54
N GLY A 667 10.55 -9.87 45.35
CA GLY A 667 9.10 -9.83 45.17
C GLY A 667 8.66 -9.39 43.78
N THR A 668 7.35 -9.18 43.66
CA THR A 668 6.73 -8.66 42.44
C THR A 668 6.73 -7.14 42.42
N TYR A 669 7.10 -6.57 41.29
CA TYR A 669 7.06 -5.15 41.00
C TYR A 669 6.31 -4.90 39.68
N PHE A 670 5.84 -3.68 39.49
CA PHE A 670 5.18 -3.25 38.27
C PHE A 670 5.95 -2.11 37.63
N LEU A 671 6.43 -2.31 36.42
CA LEU A 671 7.00 -1.29 35.57
C LEU A 671 5.85 -0.57 34.86
N ARG A 672 5.74 0.75 34.99
CA ARG A 672 4.72 1.56 34.32
C ARG A 672 5.36 2.63 33.46
N MET A 673 4.92 2.71 32.21
CA MET A 673 5.26 3.76 31.25
C MET A 673 4.04 4.64 31.04
N ALA A 674 4.25 5.95 30.96
CA ALA A 674 3.26 6.92 30.53
C ALA A 674 3.89 7.86 29.50
N THR A 675 3.09 8.33 28.56
CA THR A 675 3.51 9.36 27.59
C THR A 675 2.63 10.62 27.67
N ASP A 676 3.14 11.74 27.18
CA ASP A 676 2.39 13.00 27.02
C ASP A 676 1.19 12.89 26.08
N ASN A 677 1.28 12.01 25.08
CA ASN A 677 0.18 11.69 24.18
C ASN A 677 -0.84 10.68 24.76
N GLY A 678 -0.77 10.39 26.07
CA GLY A 678 -1.80 9.66 26.81
C GLY A 678 -1.61 8.14 26.88
N VAL A 679 -0.59 7.56 26.25
CA VAL A 679 -0.30 6.12 26.34
C VAL A 679 0.05 5.75 27.78
N ARG A 680 -0.47 4.61 28.24
CA ARG A 680 -0.04 3.99 29.50
C ARG A 680 0.18 2.51 29.31
N CYS A 681 1.34 2.01 29.71
CA CYS A 681 1.67 0.58 29.66
C CYS A 681 2.18 0.10 31.01
N THR A 682 1.78 -1.10 31.42
CA THR A 682 2.25 -1.73 32.68
C THR A 682 2.78 -3.13 32.43
N ARG A 683 3.91 -3.51 33.05
CA ARG A 683 4.44 -4.88 33.04
C ARG A 683 4.83 -5.36 34.43
N LYS A 684 4.57 -6.63 34.70
CA LYS A 684 4.99 -7.32 35.92
C LYS A 684 6.46 -7.72 35.82
N MET A 685 7.23 -7.45 36.87
CA MET A 685 8.63 -7.84 37.03
C MET A 685 8.80 -8.67 38.31
N THR A 686 9.66 -9.69 38.28
CA THR A 686 9.97 -10.53 39.44
C THR A 686 11.43 -10.36 39.85
N MET A 687 11.66 -9.79 41.02
CA MET A 687 13.00 -9.64 41.59
C MET A 687 13.30 -10.78 42.55
N LEU A 688 14.39 -11.50 42.29
CA LEU A 688 14.99 -12.47 43.21
C LEU A 688 16.25 -11.83 43.78
N ARG A 689 16.46 -11.94 45.08
CA ARG A 689 17.69 -11.44 45.70
C ARG A 689 18.40 -12.58 46.40
#